data_AF-A0A6G1EW65-F1
#
_entry.id   AF-A0A6G1EW65-F1
#
_cell.length_a   1.000
_cell.length_b   1.000
_cell.length_c   1.000
_cell.angle_alpha   90.00
_cell.angle_beta   90.00
_cell.angle_gamma   90.00
#
_symmetry.space_group_name_H-M   'P 1'
#
loop_
_entity.id
_entity.type
_entity.pdbx_description
1 polymer ?
#
loop_
_entity_poly.entity_id
_entity_poly.type
_entity_poly.pdbx_seq_one_letter_code
_entity_poly.pdbx_strand_id
1 'polypeptide(L)'
;MASRAGAAFPFVAMLLLLAPGVEPIGLWLPPPYGGGRLGAAPGRYLTQEERWMNQTLDHFNPTDHRQFKQRYYEFLDYYRAPKGPIFLYICGESSCNGIPNSYLAVMAKKFGAAVVSPEHRYYGKSSPFESLTTENLRFLSSKQALFDLAVFRQYYQETLNAKYNRSGADSSWFVFGGSYAGALSAWFRLKFPHLTCGSLASSGVVLSVYNFTAFDKQIGESAGPECKAALQETTKLVDGQLQSGRNSVKQLFGASMLENDGDFLFLLADAAAIAFQYGNPDAVCSPLIEAKKNGTDLVETFARYVKDYYIGTFGASVASYDQEYLKNTTPTPAESAYRLWWYQVCSEVAYFQVAPKNDSVRSAKIDTRYHLDLCTNVFGEGVYPDVFMTNLYYGGTRIAGSKIVFANGSQDPWRHASKQKSSKELPSYLIECSNCGHCSDLSGCPQAPSHIEGYSSNCSSPEAVNKIRKQIADHIDLWLYQNAKTKDHRQFKQRYYEFPDHHAAGGDGPVFLRICGEESCNGIPNDYLAVLAKKFGAAVVTPEHRYYGKSSPFESLTTENLRFLSSKQALFDLAAFRQHYQETLNARHNRSSGFDNPWFVFGVSYAGALSAWFRLKFPHLTCGSLASSGVVLSVYNFTDFDKQVGESAGPECKAALQEITRLVDEQLRLDSHSVKALFGAETLKNDGDFLFFLADAAAIAFQYGNPDAVCPPLINAKKSGRSLVETYAQYVKDFYIGRWGTAVSSYDQEYLKKMTLDDTSYRLWWFQVCSEVAYFQVAPQNDSVRSPKIDTRYHLDLCRKVFGEGVYPDVFMTNLYYGGTRIAASKIVFTNGSQDPWRHASKQKSSEDMPSYIMKCRNCGHGTDLRGCPQLPSRIEGDPSNCSSPEAVSTVRKQIASHIDLWLSQCQGPARSGSWSLGCPVTHQH
;
A
#
# COMPACT_ATOMS: atom_id res chain seq x y z
N MET A 1 17.80 -78.79 22.87
CA MET A 1 19.05 -79.35 23.41
C MET A 1 20.05 -78.22 23.61
N ALA A 2 20.69 -78.20 24.78
CA ALA A 2 21.87 -77.44 25.18
C ALA A 2 21.81 -75.89 25.23
N SER A 3 21.95 -75.43 26.48
CA SER A 3 22.17 -74.11 27.07
C SER A 3 23.26 -73.21 26.47
N ARG A 4 23.05 -71.88 26.60
CA ARG A 4 23.97 -70.84 27.14
C ARG A 4 23.15 -69.55 27.30
N ALA A 5 22.63 -69.24 28.50
CA ALA A 5 23.22 -68.44 29.59
C ALA A 5 23.24 -66.91 29.32
N GLY A 6 22.48 -66.16 30.13
CA GLY A 6 22.49 -64.69 30.11
C GLY A 6 21.41 -64.04 30.96
N ALA A 7 21.44 -64.33 32.27
CA ALA A 7 20.86 -63.62 33.43
C ALA A 7 19.57 -62.77 33.25
N ALA A 8 18.49 -63.26 33.88
CA ALA A 8 17.31 -62.51 34.29
C ALA A 8 17.25 -62.49 35.83
N PHE A 9 16.68 -61.44 36.44
CA PHE A 9 15.75 -61.45 37.58
C PHE A 9 15.40 -59.98 37.96
N PRO A 10 14.26 -59.71 38.62
CA PRO A 10 13.23 -58.83 38.07
C PRO A 10 12.75 -57.74 39.05
N PHE A 11 11.79 -56.97 38.57
CA PHE A 11 10.87 -56.05 39.26
C PHE A 11 10.54 -56.37 40.74
N VAL A 12 10.52 -55.34 41.60
CA VAL A 12 9.31 -54.56 41.99
C VAL A 12 9.71 -53.22 42.67
N ALA A 13 9.14 -52.13 42.13
CA ALA A 13 8.81 -50.81 42.66
C ALA A 13 9.73 -50.05 43.65
N MET A 14 10.28 -48.92 43.19
CA MET A 14 10.59 -47.75 44.02
C MET A 14 10.17 -46.47 43.28
N LEU A 15 9.39 -45.62 43.96
CA LEU A 15 8.92 -44.31 43.51
C LEU A 15 10.09 -43.41 43.08
N LEU A 16 10.03 -42.87 41.86
CA LEU A 16 10.83 -41.73 41.42
C LEU A 16 9.94 -40.50 41.27
N LEU A 17 10.16 -39.54 42.17
CA LEU A 17 9.66 -38.17 42.08
C LEU A 17 10.26 -37.51 40.82
N LEU A 18 9.45 -37.37 39.78
CA LEU A 18 9.73 -36.49 38.65
C LEU A 18 9.46 -35.05 39.08
N ALA A 19 10.51 -34.23 39.14
CA ALA A 19 10.39 -32.78 39.19
C ALA A 19 9.82 -32.28 37.84
N PRO A 20 8.76 -31.45 37.82
CA PRO A 20 8.23 -30.94 36.57
C PRO A 20 9.10 -29.80 36.03
N GLY A 21 9.43 -29.89 34.74
CA GLY A 21 10.16 -28.87 33.99
C GLY A 21 9.39 -27.56 33.87
N VAL A 22 10.14 -26.47 33.84
CA VAL A 22 9.65 -25.08 33.74
C VAL A 22 9.72 -24.65 32.27
N GLU A 23 8.58 -24.23 31.71
CA GLU A 23 8.46 -23.70 30.34
C GLU A 23 8.75 -22.17 30.31
N PRO A 24 9.55 -21.65 29.37
CA PRO A 24 9.84 -20.21 29.23
C PRO A 24 8.79 -19.48 28.35
N ILE A 25 8.43 -18.22 28.72
CA ILE A 25 7.34 -17.42 28.12
C ILE A 25 7.89 -16.12 27.47
N GLY A 26 7.16 -15.58 26.47
CA GLY A 26 7.56 -14.55 25.48
C GLY A 26 7.65 -13.06 25.93
N LEU A 27 8.55 -12.26 25.31
CA LEU A 27 9.06 -10.94 25.79
C LEU A 27 8.81 -9.69 24.92
N TRP A 28 8.19 -9.77 23.75
CA TRP A 28 7.92 -8.55 22.93
C TRP A 28 6.42 -8.25 22.81
N LEU A 29 5.69 -8.87 23.71
CA LEU A 29 4.27 -9.14 23.64
C LEU A 29 3.70 -8.89 25.03
N PRO A 30 2.46 -8.37 25.16
CA PRO A 30 1.74 -8.67 26.39
C PRO A 30 1.79 -10.19 26.55
N PRO A 31 2.17 -10.72 27.72
CA PRO A 31 2.48 -12.13 27.86
C PRO A 31 1.30 -12.96 27.30
N PRO A 32 1.52 -14.14 26.70
CA PRO A 32 0.57 -15.22 26.87
C PRO A 32 0.66 -15.63 28.34
N TYR A 33 0.17 -14.77 29.22
CA TYR A 33 -0.79 -15.11 30.22
C TYR A 33 -1.01 -16.63 30.42
N GLY A 34 -0.07 -17.27 31.13
CA GLY A 34 -0.22 -18.61 31.71
C GLY A 34 1.12 -19.34 31.94
N GLY A 35 1.43 -19.72 33.19
CA GLY A 35 2.53 -20.66 33.47
C GLY A 35 3.09 -20.74 34.90
N GLY A 36 2.72 -19.85 35.83
CA GLY A 36 3.06 -20.01 37.25
C GLY A 36 1.91 -20.64 38.03
N ARG A 37 2.20 -21.60 38.92
CA ARG A 37 1.27 -22.40 39.76
C ARG A 37 0.04 -21.65 40.32
N LEU A 38 -0.96 -21.42 39.49
CA LEU A 38 -2.34 -21.12 39.82
C LEU A 38 -3.16 -21.74 38.69
N GLY A 39 -4.02 -22.70 39.00
CA GLY A 39 -4.85 -23.40 38.02
C GLY A 39 -5.63 -22.43 37.13
N ALA A 40 -6.04 -22.90 35.96
CA ALA A 40 -6.87 -22.17 34.99
C ALA A 40 -7.97 -21.36 35.71
N ALA A 41 -7.71 -20.05 35.89
CA ALA A 41 -8.64 -19.17 36.57
C ALA A 41 -9.82 -18.90 35.61
N PRO A 42 -11.07 -19.14 36.03
CA PRO A 42 -12.24 -18.75 35.26
C PRO A 42 -12.20 -17.23 34.94
N GLY A 43 -12.40 -16.84 33.68
CA GLY A 43 -12.65 -15.44 33.29
C GLY A 43 -11.56 -14.69 32.48
N ARG A 44 -10.45 -15.34 32.10
CA ARG A 44 -9.34 -14.68 31.36
C ARG A 44 -9.58 -14.47 29.86
N TYR A 45 -10.27 -15.42 29.22
CA TYR A 45 -10.57 -15.40 27.80
C TYR A 45 -12.10 -15.46 27.61
N LEU A 46 -12.61 -14.80 26.57
CA LEU A 46 -13.99 -14.96 26.12
C LEU A 46 -14.21 -16.32 25.47
N THR A 47 -13.21 -16.81 24.73
CA THR A 47 -13.21 -18.13 24.09
C THR A 47 -11.77 -18.60 23.90
N GLN A 48 -11.58 -19.92 23.90
CA GLN A 48 -10.35 -20.59 23.47
C GLN A 48 -10.64 -21.71 22.47
N GLU A 49 -11.86 -21.75 21.92
CA GLU A 49 -12.24 -22.73 20.90
C GLU A 49 -11.51 -22.42 19.58
N GLU A 50 -10.58 -23.29 19.20
CA GLU A 50 -9.78 -23.12 17.98
C GLU A 50 -10.61 -23.42 16.73
N ARG A 51 -10.53 -22.53 15.74
CA ARG A 51 -11.09 -22.70 14.40
C ARG A 51 -10.01 -22.50 13.36
N TRP A 52 -10.25 -22.99 12.14
CA TRP A 52 -9.24 -23.05 11.09
C TRP A 52 -9.81 -22.65 9.73
N MET A 53 -9.03 -21.91 8.95
CA MET A 53 -9.30 -21.64 7.54
C MET A 53 -8.10 -22.00 6.67
N ASN A 54 -8.34 -22.27 5.39
CA ASN A 54 -7.27 -22.33 4.41
C ASN A 54 -6.91 -20.90 3.98
N GLN A 55 -5.63 -20.56 4.05
CA GLN A 55 -5.09 -19.26 3.68
C GLN A 55 -4.09 -19.40 2.55
N THR A 56 -4.04 -18.42 1.64
CA THR A 56 -3.06 -18.37 0.55
C THR A 56 -1.66 -18.11 1.10
N LEU A 57 -0.68 -18.88 0.64
CA LEU A 57 0.71 -18.72 1.05
C LEU A 57 1.26 -17.35 0.62
N ASP A 58 1.14 -17.05 -0.68
CA ASP A 58 1.68 -15.84 -1.30
C ASP A 58 0.59 -15.06 -2.05
N HIS A 59 0.14 -13.95 -1.47
CA HIS A 59 -0.88 -13.08 -2.08
C HIS A 59 -0.35 -12.24 -3.26
N PHE A 60 0.97 -12.19 -3.45
CA PHE A 60 1.63 -11.36 -4.46
C PHE A 60 2.12 -12.16 -5.68
N ASN A 61 2.05 -13.49 -5.62
CA ASN A 61 2.34 -14.37 -6.74
C ASN A 61 1.07 -15.09 -7.22
N PRO A 62 0.42 -14.63 -8.29
CA PRO A 62 -0.84 -15.23 -8.76
C PRO A 62 -0.69 -16.66 -9.29
N THR A 63 0.53 -17.12 -9.55
CA THR A 63 0.81 -18.51 -9.97
C THR A 63 1.07 -19.46 -8.81
N ASP A 64 1.26 -18.94 -7.59
CA ASP A 64 1.45 -19.76 -6.41
C ASP A 64 0.09 -20.04 -5.76
N HIS A 65 -0.37 -21.28 -5.93
CA HIS A 65 -1.66 -21.73 -5.39
C HIS A 65 -1.51 -22.48 -4.06
N ARG A 66 -0.33 -22.50 -3.45
CA ARG A 66 -0.12 -23.18 -2.17
C ARG A 66 -0.90 -22.48 -1.07
N GLN A 67 -1.39 -23.28 -0.13
CA GLN A 67 -2.18 -22.82 1.02
C GLN A 67 -1.64 -23.39 2.32
N PHE A 68 -1.93 -22.72 3.42
CA PHE A 68 -1.66 -23.18 4.78
C PHE A 68 -2.88 -23.00 5.68
N LYS A 69 -2.87 -23.63 6.85
CA LYS A 69 -3.95 -23.51 7.83
C LYS A 69 -3.71 -22.31 8.73
N GLN A 70 -4.62 -21.33 8.70
CA GLN A 70 -4.61 -20.20 9.61
C GLN A 70 -5.61 -20.44 10.74
N ARG A 71 -5.14 -20.38 11.98
CA ARG A 71 -5.95 -20.51 13.20
C ARG A 71 -6.72 -19.22 13.47
N TYR A 72 -7.93 -19.31 14.00
CA TYR A 72 -8.69 -18.18 14.49
C TYR A 72 -9.64 -18.57 15.63
N TYR A 73 -10.17 -17.56 16.32
CA TYR A 73 -11.14 -17.71 17.41
C TYR A 73 -12.41 -16.91 17.13
N GLU A 74 -13.55 -17.40 17.62
CA GLU A 74 -14.89 -16.79 17.46
C GLU A 74 -15.61 -16.69 18.80
N PHE A 75 -16.18 -15.53 19.09
CA PHE A 75 -17.07 -15.31 20.24
C PHE A 75 -18.36 -14.60 19.80
N LEU A 76 -19.51 -15.28 19.96
CA LEU A 76 -20.81 -14.81 19.49
C LEU A 76 -21.81 -14.48 20.60
N ASP A 77 -21.50 -14.68 21.88
CA ASP A 77 -22.50 -14.55 22.95
C ASP A 77 -23.05 -13.13 23.09
N TYR A 78 -22.30 -12.11 22.63
CA TYR A 78 -22.74 -10.72 22.60
C TYR A 78 -23.35 -10.29 21.25
N TYR A 79 -23.32 -11.16 20.25
CA TYR A 79 -23.73 -10.83 18.90
C TYR A 79 -25.25 -10.67 18.79
N ARG A 80 -25.70 -9.47 18.41
CA ARG A 80 -27.12 -9.22 18.07
C ARG A 80 -27.41 -9.73 16.66
N ALA A 81 -27.49 -11.05 16.52
CA ALA A 81 -27.76 -11.70 15.25
C ALA A 81 -29.10 -11.24 14.63
N PRO A 82 -29.21 -11.17 13.29
CA PRO A 82 -28.14 -11.29 12.28
C PRO A 82 -27.53 -9.92 11.91
N LYS A 83 -27.76 -8.86 12.68
CA LYS A 83 -27.48 -7.47 12.25
C LYS A 83 -26.35 -6.77 13.03
N GLY A 84 -25.83 -7.40 14.07
CA GLY A 84 -24.72 -6.86 14.86
C GLY A 84 -23.47 -6.62 13.99
N PRO A 85 -22.58 -5.71 14.41
CA PRO A 85 -21.28 -5.56 13.79
C PRO A 85 -20.35 -6.74 14.12
N ILE A 86 -19.23 -6.81 13.41
CA ILE A 86 -18.14 -7.74 13.67
C ILE A 86 -16.93 -6.94 14.13
N PHE A 87 -16.39 -7.29 15.28
CA PHE A 87 -15.14 -6.76 15.80
C PHE A 87 -14.02 -7.74 15.47
N LEU A 88 -13.10 -7.29 14.62
CA LEU A 88 -11.90 -8.03 14.25
C LEU A 88 -10.77 -7.63 15.19
N TYR A 89 -10.33 -8.54 16.05
CA TYR A 89 -9.18 -8.36 16.93
C TYR A 89 -7.95 -9.03 16.31
N ILE A 90 -6.84 -8.30 16.18
CA ILE A 90 -5.61 -8.83 15.58
C ILE A 90 -4.68 -9.28 16.73
N CYS A 91 -4.34 -10.57 16.77
CA CYS A 91 -3.51 -11.16 17.83
C CYS A 91 -2.03 -10.71 17.81
N GLY A 92 -1.52 -10.27 16.67
CA GLY A 92 -0.16 -9.70 16.56
C GLY A 92 0.95 -10.75 16.54
N GLU A 93 2.09 -10.36 17.07
CA GLU A 93 3.41 -11.00 16.95
C GLU A 93 3.63 -12.18 17.91
N SER A 94 2.58 -12.98 18.18
CA SER A 94 2.60 -14.11 19.13
C SER A 94 1.64 -15.24 18.81
N SER A 95 1.83 -16.37 19.50
CA SER A 95 0.79 -17.40 19.58
C SER A 95 -0.48 -16.82 20.20
N CYS A 96 -1.55 -16.84 19.42
CA CYS A 96 -2.89 -16.44 19.82
C CYS A 96 -3.51 -17.58 20.65
N ASN A 97 -3.83 -17.32 21.92
CA ASN A 97 -4.34 -18.35 22.85
C ASN A 97 -5.86 -18.27 23.12
N GLY A 98 -6.56 -17.44 22.34
CA GLY A 98 -7.98 -17.15 22.52
C GLY A 98 -8.27 -15.66 22.41
N ILE A 99 -9.56 -15.29 22.51
CA ILE A 99 -9.97 -13.88 22.53
C ILE A 99 -9.86 -13.37 23.97
N PRO A 100 -9.00 -12.39 24.27
CA PRO A 100 -8.80 -11.92 25.64
C PRO A 100 -10.05 -11.22 26.18
N ASN A 101 -10.36 -11.46 27.45
CA ASN A 101 -11.42 -10.74 28.16
C ASN A 101 -10.91 -9.37 28.63
N SER A 102 -10.78 -8.42 27.69
CA SER A 102 -10.29 -7.05 27.91
C SER A 102 -11.41 -6.01 27.76
N TYR A 103 -11.07 -4.71 27.71
CA TYR A 103 -12.07 -3.68 27.40
C TYR A 103 -12.77 -3.89 26.04
N LEU A 104 -12.18 -4.69 25.14
CA LEU A 104 -12.83 -5.17 23.92
C LEU A 104 -14.16 -5.89 24.21
N ALA A 105 -14.22 -6.70 25.28
CA ALA A 105 -15.44 -7.41 25.68
C ALA A 105 -16.56 -6.44 26.06
N VAL A 106 -16.23 -5.36 26.80
CA VAL A 106 -17.17 -4.30 27.17
C VAL A 106 -17.72 -3.60 25.93
N MET A 107 -16.83 -3.26 24.98
CA MET A 107 -17.24 -2.66 23.71
C MET A 107 -18.11 -3.62 22.89
N ALA A 108 -17.71 -4.88 22.76
CA ALA A 108 -18.48 -5.88 22.01
C ALA A 108 -19.89 -6.05 22.58
N LYS A 109 -20.03 -6.12 23.91
CA LYS A 109 -21.33 -6.17 24.59
C LYS A 109 -22.17 -4.91 24.34
N LYS A 110 -21.57 -3.70 24.45
CA LYS A 110 -22.26 -2.42 24.20
C LYS A 110 -22.85 -2.37 22.78
N PHE A 111 -22.05 -2.74 21.78
CA PHE A 111 -22.43 -2.65 20.37
C PHE A 111 -23.16 -3.88 19.83
N GLY A 112 -23.32 -4.93 20.65
CA GLY A 112 -23.93 -6.18 20.20
C GLY A 112 -23.10 -6.89 19.13
N ALA A 113 -21.77 -6.83 19.25
CA ALA A 113 -20.82 -7.28 18.24
C ALA A 113 -20.43 -8.75 18.42
N ALA A 114 -20.21 -9.44 17.30
CA ALA A 114 -19.42 -10.67 17.27
C ALA A 114 -17.94 -10.29 17.38
N VAL A 115 -17.13 -11.11 18.05
CA VAL A 115 -15.67 -10.92 18.08
C VAL A 115 -14.99 -12.08 17.40
N VAL A 116 -14.09 -11.76 16.46
CA VAL A 116 -13.26 -12.75 15.76
C VAL A 116 -11.80 -12.35 15.82
N SER A 117 -10.92 -13.33 15.94
CA SER A 117 -9.49 -13.10 16.09
C SER A 117 -8.67 -14.11 15.29
N PRO A 118 -8.25 -13.78 14.06
CA PRO A 118 -7.29 -14.59 13.33
C PRO A 118 -5.89 -14.47 13.94
N GLU A 119 -5.19 -15.59 14.01
CA GLU A 119 -3.78 -15.63 14.36
C GLU A 119 -2.94 -15.15 13.17
N HIS A 120 -1.87 -14.40 13.45
CA HIS A 120 -0.98 -13.87 12.42
C HIS A 120 -0.19 -15.01 11.76
N ARG A 121 0.02 -14.95 10.44
CA ARG A 121 0.86 -15.92 9.73
C ARG A 121 2.22 -16.09 10.40
N TYR A 122 2.75 -17.31 10.39
CA TYR A 122 3.96 -17.79 11.07
C TYR A 122 3.89 -17.89 12.60
N TYR A 123 3.07 -17.09 13.27
CA TYR A 123 3.00 -17.11 14.72
C TYR A 123 2.11 -18.25 15.23
N GLY A 124 2.50 -18.83 16.37
CA GLY A 124 1.76 -19.91 17.01
C GLY A 124 1.58 -21.12 16.10
N LYS A 125 0.33 -21.55 15.90
CA LYS A 125 0.04 -22.72 15.08
C LYS A 125 -0.28 -22.37 13.62
N SER A 126 -0.16 -21.10 13.23
CA SER A 126 -0.48 -20.60 11.89
C SER A 126 0.77 -20.47 11.00
N SER A 127 1.63 -21.49 11.00
CA SER A 127 2.86 -21.49 10.21
C SER A 127 2.67 -22.19 8.85
N PRO A 128 3.07 -21.57 7.72
CA PRO A 128 3.05 -22.24 6.42
C PRO A 128 4.12 -23.31 6.23
N PHE A 129 5.17 -23.31 7.07
CA PHE A 129 6.30 -24.22 6.98
C PHE A 129 6.67 -24.77 8.35
N GLU A 130 7.20 -25.99 8.39
CA GLU A 130 7.73 -26.60 9.62
C GLU A 130 9.06 -25.96 10.06
N SER A 131 9.89 -25.53 9.10
CA SER A 131 11.16 -24.86 9.36
C SER A 131 11.12 -23.37 9.03
N LEU A 132 11.71 -22.57 9.91
CA LEU A 132 11.83 -21.11 9.88
C LEU A 132 13.21 -20.67 9.34
N THR A 133 13.66 -21.32 8.26
CA THR A 133 14.85 -20.86 7.51
C THR A 133 14.60 -19.47 6.94
N THR A 134 15.65 -18.67 6.71
CA THR A 134 15.50 -17.33 6.14
C THR A 134 14.73 -17.34 4.81
N GLU A 135 14.96 -18.35 3.96
CA GLU A 135 14.21 -18.52 2.71
C GLU A 135 12.70 -18.70 2.97
N ASN A 136 12.33 -19.54 3.94
CA ASN A 136 10.93 -19.76 4.29
C ASN A 136 10.30 -18.52 4.94
N LEU A 137 11.07 -17.67 5.62
CA LEU A 137 10.57 -16.44 6.23
C LEU A 137 10.25 -15.33 5.22
N ARG A 138 10.59 -15.47 3.94
CA ARG A 138 10.27 -14.46 2.91
C ARG A 138 8.77 -14.13 2.79
N PHE A 139 7.88 -15.01 3.22
CA PHE A 139 6.43 -14.76 3.22
C PHE A 139 5.90 -14.17 4.55
N LEU A 140 6.78 -13.91 5.52
CA LEU A 140 6.48 -13.18 6.74
C LEU A 140 6.72 -11.68 6.50
N SER A 141 5.64 -10.95 6.19
CA SER A 141 5.65 -9.49 6.10
C SER A 141 4.31 -8.92 6.51
N SER A 142 4.30 -7.66 6.93
CA SER A 142 3.05 -6.95 7.23
C SER A 142 2.13 -6.88 6.01
N LYS A 143 2.69 -6.75 4.80
CA LYS A 143 1.91 -6.74 3.54
C LYS A 143 1.12 -8.02 3.35
N GLN A 144 1.78 -9.16 3.48
CA GLN A 144 1.14 -10.46 3.37
C GLN A 144 0.07 -10.65 4.46
N ALA A 145 0.38 -10.26 5.71
CA ALA A 145 -0.57 -10.32 6.82
C ALA A 145 -1.83 -9.46 6.60
N LEU A 146 -1.71 -8.29 5.98
CA LEU A 146 -2.87 -7.46 5.65
C LEU A 146 -3.79 -8.11 4.60
N PHE A 147 -3.22 -8.86 3.65
CA PHE A 147 -4.02 -9.63 2.70
C PHE A 147 -4.64 -10.86 3.36
N ASP A 148 -3.98 -11.50 4.33
CA ASP A 148 -4.63 -12.54 5.16
C ASP A 148 -5.88 -12.02 5.85
N LEU A 149 -5.81 -10.81 6.42
CA LEU A 149 -6.97 -10.18 7.06
C LEU A 149 -8.09 -9.91 6.06
N ALA A 150 -7.77 -9.52 4.82
CA ALA A 150 -8.77 -9.29 3.77
C ALA A 150 -9.47 -10.61 3.38
N VAL A 151 -8.70 -11.68 3.16
CA VAL A 151 -9.24 -13.00 2.83
C VAL A 151 -10.02 -13.60 4.01
N PHE A 152 -9.50 -13.49 5.24
CA PHE A 152 -10.18 -13.93 6.46
C PHE A 152 -11.53 -13.23 6.63
N ARG A 153 -11.55 -11.90 6.46
CA ARG A 153 -12.79 -11.11 6.54
C ARG A 153 -13.84 -11.64 5.57
N GLN A 154 -13.45 -11.89 4.32
CA GLN A 154 -14.37 -12.40 3.30
C GLN A 154 -14.87 -13.80 3.65
N TYR A 155 -13.96 -14.72 3.95
CA TYR A 155 -14.28 -16.08 4.38
C TYR A 155 -15.25 -16.11 5.57
N TYR A 156 -14.99 -15.29 6.58
CA TYR A 156 -15.82 -15.25 7.78
C TYR A 156 -17.18 -14.59 7.50
N GLN A 157 -17.24 -13.57 6.65
CA GLN A 157 -18.50 -12.97 6.24
C GLN A 157 -19.40 -13.98 5.53
N GLU A 158 -18.83 -14.83 4.66
CA GLU A 158 -19.55 -15.93 4.00
C GLU A 158 -20.00 -17.00 5.00
N THR A 159 -19.11 -17.39 5.92
CA THR A 159 -19.41 -18.35 7.00
C THR A 159 -20.56 -17.87 7.87
N LEU A 160 -20.56 -16.58 8.25
CA LEU A 160 -21.60 -15.96 9.05
C LEU A 160 -22.92 -15.86 8.28
N ASN A 161 -22.87 -15.55 6.99
CA ASN A 161 -24.05 -15.52 6.13
C ASN A 161 -24.69 -16.90 6.00
N ALA A 162 -23.89 -17.95 5.81
CA ALA A 162 -24.37 -19.33 5.81
C ALA A 162 -25.00 -19.71 7.17
N LYS A 163 -24.34 -19.37 8.28
CA LYS A 163 -24.81 -19.65 9.65
C LYS A 163 -26.18 -19.04 9.96
N TYR A 164 -26.50 -17.88 9.39
CA TYR A 164 -27.76 -17.16 9.61
C TYR A 164 -28.68 -17.10 8.38
N ASN A 165 -28.45 -17.95 7.37
CA ASN A 165 -29.22 -18.02 6.13
C ASN A 165 -29.45 -16.66 5.45
N ARG A 166 -28.38 -15.88 5.31
CA ARG A 166 -28.38 -14.55 4.66
C ARG A 166 -27.77 -14.67 3.27
N SER A 167 -28.39 -14.07 2.26
CA SER A 167 -27.82 -13.98 0.90
C SER A 167 -27.29 -12.58 0.64
N GLY A 168 -26.04 -12.47 0.18
CA GLY A 168 -25.42 -11.21 -0.26
C GLY A 168 -25.30 -10.11 0.80
N ALA A 169 -25.49 -10.43 2.08
CA ALA A 169 -25.53 -9.43 3.13
C ALA A 169 -24.14 -9.16 3.71
N ASP A 170 -23.76 -7.90 3.81
CA ASP A 170 -22.47 -7.49 4.36
C ASP A 170 -22.61 -6.90 5.77
N SER A 171 -21.79 -7.33 6.73
CA SER A 171 -21.80 -6.82 8.10
C SER A 171 -20.87 -5.62 8.24
N SER A 172 -21.09 -4.74 9.22
CA SER A 172 -20.13 -3.68 9.54
C SER A 172 -18.94 -4.27 10.30
N TRP A 173 -17.72 -4.02 9.84
CA TRP A 173 -16.49 -4.53 10.45
C TRP A 173 -15.67 -3.41 11.11
N PHE A 174 -15.39 -3.53 12.41
CA PHE A 174 -14.50 -2.62 13.13
C PHE A 174 -13.25 -3.37 13.60
N VAL A 175 -12.08 -2.79 13.40
CA VAL A 175 -10.79 -3.48 13.59
C VAL A 175 -10.08 -2.98 14.84
N PHE A 176 -9.48 -3.89 15.60
CA PHE A 176 -8.79 -3.61 16.85
C PHE A 176 -7.40 -4.26 16.83
N GLY A 177 -6.42 -3.54 17.36
CA GLY A 177 -5.09 -4.08 17.62
C GLY A 177 -4.29 -3.19 18.56
N GLY A 178 -3.33 -3.80 19.26
CA GLY A 178 -2.35 -3.16 20.14
C GLY A 178 -0.93 -3.29 19.56
N SER A 179 0.02 -2.38 19.83
CA SER A 179 1.40 -2.51 19.34
C SER A 179 1.50 -2.61 17.80
N TYR A 180 2.28 -3.57 17.27
CA TYR A 180 2.32 -3.93 15.86
C TYR A 180 0.96 -4.37 15.31
N ALA A 181 0.15 -5.10 16.09
CA ALA A 181 -1.25 -5.35 15.71
C ALA A 181 -2.07 -4.06 15.61
N GLY A 182 -1.76 -3.04 16.41
CA GLY A 182 -2.32 -1.69 16.29
C GLY A 182 -1.91 -1.01 14.99
N ALA A 183 -0.65 -1.20 14.56
CA ALA A 183 -0.18 -0.76 13.26
C ALA A 183 -0.92 -1.49 12.12
N LEU A 184 -1.06 -2.82 12.19
CA LEU A 184 -1.85 -3.62 11.25
C LEU A 184 -3.33 -3.17 11.20
N SER A 185 -3.93 -2.85 12.35
CA SER A 185 -5.30 -2.32 12.44
C SER A 185 -5.46 -0.99 11.68
N ALA A 186 -4.50 -0.08 11.84
CA ALA A 186 -4.46 1.17 11.08
C ALA A 186 -4.21 0.93 9.58
N TRP A 187 -3.23 0.08 9.24
CA TRP A 187 -2.85 -0.22 7.86
C TRP A 187 -3.93 -1.00 7.10
N PHE A 188 -4.67 -1.88 7.78
CA PHE A 188 -5.79 -2.59 7.19
C PHE A 188 -6.92 -1.64 6.84
N ARG A 189 -7.25 -0.70 7.74
CA ARG A 189 -8.21 0.37 7.45
C ARG A 189 -7.73 1.28 6.31
N LEU A 190 -6.43 1.61 6.26
CA LEU A 190 -5.84 2.41 5.19
C LEU A 190 -5.92 1.72 3.82
N LYS A 191 -5.57 0.43 3.75
CA LYS A 191 -5.43 -0.32 2.49
C LYS A 191 -6.75 -0.92 2.01
N PHE A 192 -7.62 -1.31 2.94
CA PHE A 192 -8.91 -1.92 2.68
C PHE A 192 -10.07 -1.15 3.34
N PRO A 193 -10.24 0.15 3.06
CA PRO A 193 -11.30 0.96 3.66
C PRO A 193 -12.70 0.54 3.22
N HIS A 194 -12.82 -0.27 2.16
CA HIS A 194 -14.06 -0.85 1.68
C HIS A 194 -14.48 -2.12 2.45
N LEU A 195 -13.56 -2.74 3.19
CA LEU A 195 -13.84 -3.96 3.98
C LEU A 195 -14.14 -3.67 5.45
N THR A 196 -13.97 -2.42 5.90
CA THR A 196 -14.05 -2.00 7.30
C THR A 196 -14.84 -0.70 7.41
N CYS A 197 -15.46 -0.43 8.55
CA CYS A 197 -16.10 0.87 8.82
C CYS A 197 -15.19 1.83 9.62
N GLY A 198 -14.20 1.29 10.32
CA GLY A 198 -13.21 2.03 11.08
C GLY A 198 -12.26 1.10 11.85
N SER A 199 -11.27 1.68 12.51
CA SER A 199 -10.33 0.92 13.34
C SER A 199 -9.83 1.66 14.57
N LEU A 200 -9.40 0.90 15.57
CA LEU A 200 -8.65 1.34 16.75
C LEU A 200 -7.22 0.80 16.64
N ALA A 201 -6.27 1.72 16.62
CA ALA A 201 -4.84 1.49 16.69
C ALA A 201 -4.34 1.88 18.10
N SER A 202 -4.51 0.96 19.05
CA SER A 202 -4.07 1.14 20.43
C SER A 202 -2.54 1.01 20.48
N SER A 203 -1.85 2.07 20.90
CA SER A 203 -0.39 2.20 20.87
C SER A 203 0.23 1.73 19.55
N GLY A 204 -0.47 2.05 18.44
CA GLY A 204 -0.16 1.51 17.12
C GLY A 204 1.12 2.09 16.54
N VAL A 205 2.17 1.26 16.47
CA VAL A 205 3.50 1.64 15.96
C VAL A 205 3.51 1.75 14.43
N VAL A 206 2.89 2.80 13.89
CA VAL A 206 2.71 2.99 12.45
C VAL A 206 3.92 3.61 11.74
N LEU A 207 4.85 4.19 12.48
CA LEU A 207 6.08 4.78 11.97
C LEU A 207 7.25 3.82 12.20
N SER A 208 7.75 3.18 11.14
CA SER A 208 8.99 2.40 11.18
C SER A 208 10.19 3.32 11.43
N VAL A 209 11.07 2.99 12.37
CA VAL A 209 12.17 3.86 12.78
C VAL A 209 13.48 3.11 12.76
N TYR A 210 14.41 3.56 11.91
CA TYR A 210 15.73 2.93 11.80
C TYR A 210 16.62 3.18 13.03
N ASN A 211 16.54 4.36 13.63
CA ASN A 211 17.38 4.76 14.75
C ASN A 211 16.50 5.32 15.88
N PHE A 212 15.91 4.43 16.68
CA PHE A 212 14.80 4.77 17.56
C PHE A 212 15.24 5.27 18.95
N THR A 213 16.01 6.36 18.97
CA THR A 213 16.48 7.00 20.22
C THR A 213 15.36 7.57 21.09
N ALA A 214 14.21 7.92 20.49
CA ALA A 214 13.07 8.47 21.22
C ALA A 214 12.43 7.46 22.19
N PHE A 215 12.61 6.16 21.94
CA PHE A 215 12.20 5.10 22.85
C PHE A 215 12.91 5.24 24.21
N ASP A 216 14.25 5.32 24.19
CA ASP A 216 15.06 5.46 25.40
C ASP A 216 14.82 6.78 26.13
N LYS A 217 14.64 7.86 25.37
CA LYS A 217 14.32 9.18 25.95
C LYS A 217 13.00 9.14 26.72
N GLN A 218 11.97 8.50 26.17
CA GLN A 218 10.69 8.36 26.85
C GLN A 218 10.79 7.54 28.13
N ILE A 219 11.67 6.52 28.20
CA ILE A 219 11.96 5.80 29.44
C ILE A 219 12.55 6.76 30.48
N GLY A 220 13.57 7.54 30.11
CA GLY A 220 14.17 8.54 30.99
C GLY A 220 13.18 9.60 31.48
N GLU A 221 12.29 10.07 30.61
CA GLU A 221 11.20 11.00 30.97
C GLU A 221 10.21 10.35 31.96
N SER A 222 9.83 9.10 31.71
CA SER A 222 8.85 8.36 32.54
C SER A 222 9.42 7.97 33.91
N ALA A 223 10.72 7.74 34.00
CA ALA A 223 11.44 7.46 35.25
C ALA A 223 11.52 8.65 36.20
N GLY A 224 11.49 9.88 35.66
CA GLY A 224 11.79 11.07 36.43
C GLY A 224 13.28 11.16 36.84
N PRO A 225 13.70 12.30 37.40
CA PRO A 225 15.12 12.64 37.55
C PRO A 225 15.90 11.68 38.47
N GLU A 226 15.32 11.29 39.61
CA GLU A 226 16.02 10.43 40.60
C GLU A 226 16.24 9.01 40.06
N CYS A 227 15.18 8.35 39.56
CA CYS A 227 15.28 7.01 39.02
C CYS A 227 16.14 6.97 37.75
N LYS A 228 15.99 7.97 36.86
CA LYS A 228 16.82 8.10 35.67
C LYS A 228 18.31 8.18 36.03
N ALA A 229 18.67 9.02 37.00
CA ALA A 229 20.06 9.14 37.44
C ALA A 229 20.59 7.84 38.09
N ALA A 230 19.74 7.06 38.76
CA ALA A 230 20.12 5.75 39.28
C ALA A 230 20.33 4.73 38.14
N LEU A 231 19.41 4.66 37.16
CA LEU A 231 19.54 3.80 35.98
C LEU A 231 20.81 4.11 35.17
N GLN A 232 21.08 5.39 34.92
CA GLN A 232 22.29 5.84 34.21
C GLN A 232 23.58 5.41 34.93
N GLU A 233 23.60 5.53 36.26
CA GLU A 233 24.74 5.11 37.06
C GLU A 233 24.91 3.59 37.06
N THR A 234 23.82 2.83 37.23
CA THR A 234 23.82 1.36 37.13
C THR A 234 24.36 0.89 35.79
N THR A 235 23.88 1.46 34.68
CA THR A 235 24.35 1.13 33.32
C THR A 235 25.85 1.41 33.18
N LYS A 236 26.33 2.56 33.67
CA LYS A 236 27.76 2.91 33.64
C LYS A 236 28.61 1.93 34.45
N LEU A 237 28.13 1.49 35.61
CA LEU A 237 28.83 0.52 36.45
C LEU A 237 28.92 -0.85 35.76
N VAL A 238 27.82 -1.33 35.16
CA VAL A 238 27.81 -2.59 34.40
C VAL A 238 28.76 -2.51 33.20
N ASP A 239 28.71 -1.42 32.42
CA ASP A 239 29.60 -1.20 31.28
C ASP A 239 31.09 -1.25 31.70
N GLY A 240 31.43 -0.61 32.83
CA GLY A 240 32.79 -0.61 33.38
C GLY A 240 33.25 -2.00 33.84
N GLN A 241 32.36 -2.80 34.43
CA GLN A 241 32.67 -4.17 34.84
C GLN A 241 32.95 -5.08 33.64
N LEU A 242 32.14 -4.97 32.57
CA LEU A 242 32.37 -5.72 31.32
C LEU A 242 33.70 -5.32 30.66
N GLN A 243 33.99 -4.01 30.57
CA GLN A 243 35.26 -3.53 30.01
C GLN A 243 36.49 -4.01 30.79
N SER A 244 36.34 -4.23 32.10
CA SER A 244 37.41 -4.74 32.97
C SER A 244 37.58 -6.27 32.89
N GLY A 245 36.86 -6.95 31.99
CA GLY A 245 36.90 -8.41 31.84
C GLY A 245 36.20 -9.19 32.95
N ARG A 246 35.37 -8.54 33.78
CA ARG A 246 34.63 -9.21 34.86
C ARG A 246 33.36 -9.87 34.33
N ASN A 247 33.52 -11.02 33.66
CA ASN A 247 32.38 -11.81 33.16
C ASN A 247 31.43 -12.32 34.27
N SER A 248 31.85 -12.27 35.54
CA SER A 248 30.99 -12.57 36.69
C SER A 248 29.76 -11.67 36.79
N VAL A 249 29.77 -10.48 36.17
CA VAL A 249 28.58 -9.61 36.16
C VAL A 249 27.41 -10.29 35.45
N LYS A 250 27.63 -11.03 34.35
CA LYS A 250 26.54 -11.77 33.67
C LYS A 250 25.91 -12.82 34.57
N GLN A 251 26.73 -13.51 35.38
CA GLN A 251 26.26 -14.49 36.36
C GLN A 251 25.38 -13.86 37.44
N LEU A 252 25.69 -12.64 37.88
CA LEU A 252 24.91 -11.92 38.89
C LEU A 252 23.45 -11.72 38.46
N PHE A 253 23.24 -11.46 37.17
CA PHE A 253 21.94 -11.30 36.52
C PHE A 253 21.31 -12.63 36.05
N GLY A 254 21.99 -13.77 36.24
CA GLY A 254 21.52 -15.07 35.74
C GLY A 254 21.61 -15.21 34.21
N ALA A 255 22.47 -14.43 33.56
CA ALA A 255 22.58 -14.32 32.11
C ALA A 255 23.92 -14.80 31.55
N SER A 256 24.58 -15.76 32.24
CA SER A 256 25.89 -16.28 31.82
C SER A 256 25.90 -16.93 30.43
N MET A 257 24.74 -17.33 29.90
CA MET A 257 24.62 -17.89 28.55
C MET A 257 24.81 -16.84 27.44
N LEU A 258 24.66 -15.55 27.75
CA LEU A 258 24.82 -14.47 26.77
C LEU A 258 26.30 -14.17 26.59
N GLU A 259 26.99 -14.91 25.72
CA GLU A 259 28.42 -14.72 25.46
C GLU A 259 28.70 -13.34 24.85
N ASN A 260 27.85 -12.87 23.95
CA ASN A 260 27.91 -11.53 23.37
C ASN A 260 27.53 -10.46 24.43
N ASP A 261 28.40 -9.48 24.64
CA ASP A 261 28.15 -8.38 25.58
C ASP A 261 26.97 -7.50 25.16
N GLY A 262 26.75 -7.31 23.85
CA GLY A 262 25.62 -6.57 23.31
C GLY A 262 24.29 -7.22 23.67
N ASP A 263 24.18 -8.55 23.53
CA ASP A 263 22.97 -9.32 23.88
C ASP A 263 22.62 -9.15 25.36
N PHE A 264 23.64 -9.25 26.23
CA PHE A 264 23.49 -9.02 27.67
C PHE A 264 23.07 -7.58 27.98
N LEU A 265 23.69 -6.58 27.36
CA LEU A 265 23.34 -5.19 27.57
C LEU A 265 21.94 -4.85 27.03
N PHE A 266 21.50 -5.53 25.98
CA PHE A 266 20.15 -5.38 25.43
C PHE A 266 19.09 -5.98 26.36
N LEU A 267 19.35 -7.17 26.94
CA LEU A 267 18.53 -7.76 28.02
C LEU A 267 18.32 -6.77 29.17
N LEU A 268 19.38 -6.12 29.64
CA LEU A 268 19.29 -5.16 30.74
C LEU A 268 18.49 -3.91 30.37
N ALA A 269 18.69 -3.39 29.16
CA ALA A 269 17.95 -2.23 28.67
C ALA A 269 16.44 -2.52 28.60
N ASP A 270 16.06 -3.71 28.08
CA ASP A 270 14.66 -4.11 27.98
C ASP A 270 14.07 -4.44 29.36
N ALA A 271 14.84 -5.01 30.28
CA ALA A 271 14.39 -5.23 31.66
C ALA A 271 13.95 -3.93 32.34
N ALA A 272 14.73 -2.86 32.18
CA ALA A 272 14.32 -1.54 32.67
C ALA A 272 13.11 -0.99 31.90
N ALA A 273 13.11 -1.06 30.57
CA ALA A 273 12.06 -0.49 29.74
C ALA A 273 10.68 -1.11 29.97
N ILE A 274 10.63 -2.43 30.21
CA ILE A 274 9.39 -3.20 30.37
C ILE A 274 8.60 -2.77 31.61
N ALA A 275 9.28 -2.33 32.67
CA ALA A 275 8.63 -1.74 33.84
C ALA A 275 7.75 -0.54 33.44
N PHE A 276 8.26 0.35 32.59
CA PHE A 276 7.53 1.53 32.14
C PHE A 276 6.48 1.16 31.09
N GLN A 277 6.85 0.33 30.11
CA GLN A 277 5.96 -0.10 29.04
C GLN A 277 4.67 -0.71 29.57
N TYR A 278 4.70 -1.48 30.66
CA TYR A 278 3.49 -2.10 31.22
C TYR A 278 2.98 -1.42 32.50
N GLY A 279 3.46 -0.21 32.81
CA GLY A 279 2.90 0.62 33.88
C GLY A 279 3.25 0.17 35.29
N ASN A 280 4.43 -0.40 35.50
CA ASN A 280 4.96 -0.80 36.81
C ASN A 280 6.37 -0.20 37.08
N PRO A 281 6.59 1.11 36.88
CA PRO A 281 7.91 1.74 37.06
C PRO A 281 8.44 1.60 38.49
N ASP A 282 7.57 1.55 39.50
CA ASP A 282 7.97 1.43 40.91
C ASP A 282 8.70 0.12 41.21
N ALA A 283 8.50 -0.92 40.40
CA ALA A 283 9.18 -2.20 40.55
C ALA A 283 10.71 -2.06 40.37
N VAL A 284 11.15 -1.15 39.49
CA VAL A 284 12.58 -0.87 39.25
C VAL A 284 13.05 0.41 39.94
N CYS A 285 12.21 1.46 39.96
CA CYS A 285 12.63 2.76 40.44
C CYS A 285 12.75 2.84 41.96
N SER A 286 11.79 2.31 42.71
CA SER A 286 11.82 2.39 44.18
C SER A 286 13.07 1.72 44.77
N PRO A 287 13.41 0.46 44.39
CA PRO A 287 14.63 -0.18 44.88
C PRO A 287 15.92 0.56 44.49
N LEU A 288 16.01 1.08 43.26
CA LEU A 288 17.23 1.76 42.80
C LEU A 288 17.43 3.13 43.46
N ILE A 289 16.35 3.89 43.67
CA ILE A 289 16.42 5.17 44.38
C ILE A 289 16.83 4.95 45.84
N GLU A 290 16.24 3.96 46.51
CA GLU A 290 16.59 3.62 47.89
C GLU A 290 18.06 3.17 47.99
N ALA A 291 18.49 2.30 47.07
CA ALA A 291 19.87 1.84 47.03
C ALA A 291 20.87 2.99 46.86
N LYS A 292 20.56 3.94 45.96
CA LYS A 292 21.38 5.13 45.75
C LYS A 292 21.44 6.03 46.98
N LYS A 293 20.31 6.21 47.69
CA LYS A 293 20.24 7.01 48.92
C LYS A 293 21.02 6.37 50.08
N ASN A 294 20.98 5.05 50.18
CA ASN A 294 21.62 4.30 51.26
C ASN A 294 23.08 3.91 50.96
N GLY A 295 23.59 4.20 49.75
CA GLY A 295 24.94 3.83 49.33
C GLY A 295 25.14 2.32 49.14
N THR A 296 24.07 1.57 48.87
CA THR A 296 24.15 0.13 48.60
C THR A 296 24.47 -0.13 47.13
N ASP A 297 24.93 -1.34 46.80
CA ASP A 297 25.34 -1.70 45.44
C ASP A 297 24.15 -1.63 44.46
N LEU A 298 24.24 -0.69 43.51
CA LEU A 298 23.23 -0.48 42.47
C LEU A 298 23.13 -1.64 41.48
N VAL A 299 24.26 -2.28 41.16
CA VAL A 299 24.33 -3.38 40.19
C VAL A 299 23.68 -4.63 40.80
N GLU A 300 23.97 -4.93 42.07
CA GLU A 300 23.33 -6.05 42.77
C GLU A 300 21.83 -5.82 42.95
N THR A 301 21.42 -4.59 43.28
CA THR A 301 20.00 -4.22 43.41
C THR A 301 19.27 -4.38 42.08
N PHE A 302 19.85 -3.91 40.97
CA PHE A 302 19.26 -4.08 39.65
C PHE A 302 19.23 -5.55 39.23
N ALA A 303 20.28 -6.33 39.51
CA ALA A 303 20.30 -7.75 39.22
C ALA A 303 19.22 -8.53 39.96
N ARG A 304 18.91 -8.14 41.22
CA ARG A 304 17.77 -8.69 41.96
C ARG A 304 16.45 -8.37 41.28
N TYR A 305 16.24 -7.10 40.88
CA TYR A 305 15.07 -6.71 40.10
C TYR A 305 14.93 -7.53 38.80
N VAL A 306 16.01 -7.68 38.03
CA VAL A 306 15.99 -8.43 36.77
C VAL A 306 15.62 -9.89 37.02
N LYS A 307 16.17 -10.54 38.04
CA LYS A 307 15.86 -11.95 38.34
C LYS A 307 14.43 -12.13 38.87
N ASP A 308 14.04 -11.33 39.85
CA ASP A 308 12.80 -11.56 40.60
C ASP A 308 11.58 -11.04 39.82
N TYR A 309 11.70 -9.83 39.25
CA TYR A 309 10.61 -9.20 38.53
C TYR A 309 10.64 -9.55 37.05
N TYR A 310 11.73 -9.25 36.33
CA TYR A 310 11.72 -9.38 34.88
C TYR A 310 11.74 -10.83 34.39
N ILE A 311 12.65 -11.66 34.92
CA ILE A 311 12.72 -13.09 34.59
C ILE A 311 11.64 -13.86 35.35
N GLY A 312 11.54 -13.67 36.67
CA GLY A 312 10.64 -14.45 37.52
C GLY A 312 9.16 -14.11 37.35
N THR A 313 8.78 -12.85 37.60
CA THR A 313 7.37 -12.43 37.63
C THR A 313 6.80 -12.17 36.24
N PHE A 314 7.53 -11.44 35.39
CA PHE A 314 7.13 -11.11 34.03
C PHE A 314 7.34 -12.29 33.07
N GLY A 315 8.29 -13.18 33.37
CA GLY A 315 8.49 -14.43 32.63
C GLY A 315 9.50 -14.32 31.47
N ALA A 316 10.41 -13.34 31.53
CA ALA A 316 11.40 -13.09 30.48
C ALA A 316 12.35 -14.28 30.26
N SER A 317 12.43 -14.78 29.02
CA SER A 317 13.45 -15.74 28.59
C SER A 317 14.78 -15.07 28.25
N VAL A 318 15.82 -15.35 29.04
CA VAL A 318 17.20 -14.91 28.75
C VAL A 318 17.67 -15.46 27.40
N ALA A 319 17.31 -16.69 27.05
CA ALA A 319 17.71 -17.33 25.80
C ALA A 319 17.24 -16.57 24.55
N SER A 320 16.13 -15.85 24.64
CA SER A 320 15.60 -15.09 23.51
C SER A 320 16.46 -13.89 23.07
N TYR A 321 17.40 -13.47 23.91
CA TYR A 321 18.38 -12.43 23.61
C TYR A 321 19.65 -12.99 22.97
N ASP A 322 19.88 -14.30 23.07
CA ASP A 322 21.06 -14.95 22.54
C ASP A 322 20.95 -15.12 21.02
N GLN A 323 21.88 -14.52 20.28
CA GLN A 323 21.90 -14.64 18.82
C GLN A 323 22.10 -16.08 18.34
N GLU A 324 22.81 -16.93 19.09
CA GLU A 324 22.96 -18.35 18.74
C GLU A 324 21.65 -19.12 18.93
N TYR A 325 20.92 -18.88 20.02
CA TYR A 325 19.56 -19.39 20.20
C TYR A 325 18.63 -18.95 19.05
N LEU A 326 18.69 -17.69 18.62
CA LEU A 326 17.86 -17.17 17.54
C LEU A 326 18.17 -17.79 16.17
N LYS A 327 19.34 -18.43 15.97
CA LYS A 327 19.67 -19.16 14.73
C LYS A 327 18.89 -20.47 14.58
N ASN A 328 18.28 -20.99 15.65
CA ASN A 328 17.47 -22.21 15.57
C ASN A 328 16.30 -22.01 14.59
N THR A 329 16.29 -22.78 13.50
CA THR A 329 15.25 -22.73 12.47
C THR A 329 14.09 -23.69 12.72
N THR A 330 14.15 -24.54 13.74
CA THR A 330 13.05 -25.45 14.11
C THR A 330 12.67 -25.29 15.59
N PRO A 331 12.40 -24.06 16.07
CA PRO A 331 11.94 -23.86 17.43
C PRO A 331 10.50 -24.38 17.57
N THR A 332 10.09 -24.67 18.80
CA THR A 332 8.68 -24.94 19.07
C THR A 332 7.83 -23.69 18.76
N PRO A 333 6.52 -23.82 18.47
CA PRO A 333 5.64 -22.68 18.26
C PRO A 333 5.72 -21.62 19.37
N ALA A 334 5.87 -22.03 20.63
CA ALA A 334 5.99 -21.13 21.78
C ALA A 334 7.30 -20.33 21.76
N GLU A 335 8.39 -20.93 21.32
CA GLU A 335 9.74 -20.33 21.29
C GLU A 335 10.01 -19.52 20.02
N SER A 336 9.28 -19.81 18.94
CA SER A 336 9.50 -19.23 17.61
C SER A 336 9.29 -17.71 17.52
N ALA A 337 8.46 -17.13 18.40
CA ALA A 337 7.99 -15.75 18.29
C ALA A 337 9.12 -14.72 18.17
N TYR A 338 10.24 -14.94 18.87
CA TYR A 338 11.38 -14.03 18.84
C TYR A 338 12.11 -14.02 17.52
N ARG A 339 12.41 -15.20 16.98
CA ARG A 339 13.04 -15.31 15.67
C ARG A 339 12.16 -14.68 14.60
N LEU A 340 10.85 -14.91 14.67
CA LEU A 340 9.88 -14.34 13.74
C LEU A 340 9.80 -12.81 13.85
N TRP A 341 9.73 -12.27 15.07
CA TRP A 341 9.71 -10.83 15.29
C TRP A 341 11.01 -10.16 14.87
N TRP A 342 12.16 -10.75 15.23
CA TRP A 342 13.47 -10.29 14.78
C TRP A 342 13.59 -10.31 13.26
N TYR A 343 13.00 -11.29 12.58
CA TYR A 343 12.97 -11.28 11.12
C TYR A 343 12.19 -10.07 10.57
N GLN A 344 11.02 -9.73 11.13
CA GLN A 344 10.27 -8.55 10.70
C GLN A 344 11.01 -7.25 11.03
N VAL A 345 11.66 -7.18 12.19
CA VAL A 345 12.56 -6.10 12.59
C VAL A 345 13.69 -5.93 11.58
N CYS A 346 14.34 -7.03 11.19
CA CYS A 346 15.48 -7.05 10.28
C CYS A 346 15.11 -6.94 8.80
N SER A 347 13.86 -7.14 8.40
CA SER A 347 13.45 -7.09 6.99
C SER A 347 12.53 -5.92 6.65
N GLU A 348 11.83 -5.33 7.63
CA GLU A 348 10.74 -4.40 7.35
C GLU A 348 10.75 -3.15 8.25
N VAL A 349 10.70 -3.32 9.57
CA VAL A 349 10.32 -2.22 10.47
C VAL A 349 11.48 -1.54 11.21
N ALA A 350 12.63 -2.21 11.31
CA ALA A 350 13.80 -1.86 12.12
C ALA A 350 13.48 -1.68 13.61
N TYR A 351 12.76 -0.64 14.00
CA TYR A 351 12.51 -0.28 15.40
C TYR A 351 13.76 -0.39 16.30
N PHE A 352 14.95 -0.13 15.74
CA PHE A 352 16.18 -0.38 16.47
C PHE A 352 16.26 0.58 17.65
N GLN A 353 16.07 0.02 18.84
CA GLN A 353 16.08 0.79 20.06
C GLN A 353 17.53 1.04 20.45
N VAL A 354 17.96 2.27 20.24
CA VAL A 354 19.36 2.66 20.33
C VAL A 354 19.59 3.70 21.41
N ALA A 355 20.79 3.72 21.96
CA ALA A 355 21.20 4.73 22.91
C ALA A 355 21.23 6.12 22.24
N PRO A 356 20.53 7.16 22.74
CA PRO A 356 20.79 8.52 22.34
C PRO A 356 22.23 8.93 22.68
N LYS A 357 22.83 9.79 21.85
CA LYS A 357 24.21 10.27 22.03
C LYS A 357 24.48 10.87 23.41
N ASN A 358 23.50 11.56 23.96
CA ASN A 358 23.54 12.17 25.28
C ASN A 358 22.33 11.68 26.08
N ASP A 359 22.50 11.58 27.39
CA ASP A 359 21.39 11.39 28.34
C ASP A 359 20.62 10.06 28.17
N SER A 360 21.33 9.01 27.74
CA SER A 360 20.78 7.66 27.61
C SER A 360 20.69 6.95 28.95
N VAL A 361 19.65 6.13 29.16
CA VAL A 361 19.56 5.20 30.30
C VAL A 361 20.11 3.81 29.98
N ARG A 362 20.28 3.48 28.69
CA ARG A 362 20.88 2.23 28.21
C ARG A 362 22.36 2.40 27.84
N SER A 363 23.06 1.29 27.66
CA SER A 363 24.48 1.31 27.27
C SER A 363 24.66 1.90 25.88
N ALA A 364 25.69 2.74 25.71
CA ALA A 364 26.06 3.31 24.41
C ALA A 364 26.50 2.25 23.38
N LYS A 365 26.80 1.02 23.84
CA LYS A 365 27.10 -0.12 22.97
C LYS A 365 25.86 -0.67 22.24
N ILE A 366 24.65 -0.35 22.72
CA ILE A 366 23.40 -0.68 22.02
C ILE A 366 23.13 0.42 20.98
N ASP A 367 23.91 0.38 19.91
CA ASP A 367 23.81 1.29 18.77
C ASP A 367 23.20 0.58 17.55
N THR A 368 23.09 1.31 16.43
CA THR A 368 22.57 0.75 15.18
C THR A 368 23.42 -0.41 14.65
N ARG A 369 24.73 -0.40 14.92
CA ARG A 369 25.64 -1.44 14.43
C ARG A 369 25.36 -2.76 15.13
N TYR A 370 25.16 -2.76 16.45
CA TYR A 370 24.75 -3.96 17.19
C TYR A 370 23.52 -4.64 16.56
N HIS A 371 22.48 -3.88 16.25
CA HIS A 371 21.25 -4.42 15.65
C HIS A 371 21.48 -4.98 14.22
N LEU A 372 22.30 -4.31 13.41
CA LEU A 372 22.63 -4.78 12.06
C LEU A 372 23.52 -6.03 12.07
N ASP A 373 24.45 -6.09 13.01
CA ASP A 373 25.31 -7.26 13.23
C ASP A 373 24.44 -8.45 13.68
N LEU A 374 23.46 -8.24 14.56
CA LEU A 374 22.45 -9.24 14.94
C LEU A 374 21.66 -9.74 13.72
N CYS A 375 21.11 -8.83 12.91
CA CYS A 375 20.35 -9.19 11.72
C CYS A 375 21.18 -10.06 10.75
N THR A 376 22.43 -9.65 10.51
CA THR A 376 23.36 -10.35 9.62
C THR A 376 23.73 -11.72 10.19
N ASN A 377 23.99 -11.81 11.49
CA ASN A 377 24.39 -13.06 12.15
C ASN A 377 23.25 -14.09 12.19
N VAL A 378 22.00 -13.67 12.45
CA VAL A 378 20.86 -14.57 12.63
C VAL A 378 20.20 -14.99 11.31
N PHE A 379 20.15 -14.09 10.32
CA PHE A 379 19.41 -14.32 9.06
C PHE A 379 20.29 -14.37 7.81
N GLY A 380 21.55 -13.93 7.87
CA GLY A 380 22.48 -13.87 6.74
C GLY A 380 22.52 -12.52 6.04
N GLU A 381 23.46 -12.37 5.10
CA GLU A 381 23.58 -11.14 4.31
C GLU A 381 22.34 -10.90 3.42
N GLY A 382 21.94 -9.64 3.31
CA GLY A 382 20.82 -9.21 2.45
C GLY A 382 19.47 -9.07 3.17
N VAL A 383 19.38 -9.46 4.45
CA VAL A 383 18.19 -9.21 5.28
C VAL A 383 18.40 -7.92 6.09
N TYR A 384 18.04 -6.80 5.47
CA TYR A 384 18.13 -5.47 6.09
C TYR A 384 16.80 -4.72 5.96
N PRO A 385 16.42 -3.91 6.98
CA PRO A 385 15.13 -3.26 6.97
C PRO A 385 15.12 -2.04 6.06
N ASP A 386 14.14 -1.98 5.16
CA ASP A 386 13.87 -0.79 4.36
C ASP A 386 12.75 0.05 5.00
N VAL A 387 13.12 0.77 6.05
CA VAL A 387 12.16 1.63 6.77
C VAL A 387 11.59 2.74 5.90
N PHE A 388 12.33 3.16 4.87
CA PHE A 388 11.83 4.15 3.92
C PHE A 388 10.65 3.56 3.18
N MET A 389 10.82 2.40 2.54
CA MET A 389 9.75 1.72 1.81
C MET A 389 8.57 1.34 2.71
N THR A 390 8.80 0.92 3.95
CA THR A 390 7.70 0.62 4.90
C THR A 390 6.88 1.87 5.22
N ASN A 391 7.55 2.96 5.63
CA ASN A 391 6.87 4.23 5.92
C ASN A 391 6.23 4.86 4.69
N LEU A 392 6.83 4.66 3.53
CA LEU A 392 6.33 5.13 2.26
C LEU A 392 5.05 4.39 1.85
N TYR A 393 5.02 3.08 2.06
CA TYR A 393 3.87 2.24 1.76
C TYR A 393 2.70 2.52 2.71
N TYR A 394 2.96 2.78 4.00
CA TYR A 394 1.92 2.98 5.01
C TYR A 394 1.64 4.43 5.43
N GLY A 395 2.53 5.36 5.11
CA GLY A 395 2.43 6.79 5.45
C GLY A 395 3.07 7.20 6.77
N GLY A 396 3.65 6.28 7.56
CA GLY A 396 4.25 6.58 8.87
C GLY A 396 3.24 7.26 9.81
N THR A 397 3.58 8.42 10.38
CA THR A 397 2.62 9.24 11.16
C THR A 397 1.70 10.12 10.30
N ARG A 398 1.97 10.19 8.99
CA ARG A 398 1.22 10.96 7.97
C ARG A 398 0.31 10.04 7.13
N ILE A 399 -0.32 9.07 7.78
CA ILE A 399 -1.29 8.14 7.17
C ILE A 399 -2.36 8.93 6.40
N ALA A 400 -2.51 8.64 5.10
CA ALA A 400 -3.53 9.19 4.23
C ALA A 400 -4.81 8.32 4.26
N GLY A 401 -5.33 8.07 5.46
CA GLY A 401 -6.50 7.23 5.73
C GLY A 401 -7.62 8.02 6.41
N SER A 402 -8.72 7.34 6.72
CA SER A 402 -9.85 7.90 7.46
C SER A 402 -10.44 6.88 8.43
N LYS A 403 -11.12 7.38 9.46
CA LYS A 403 -11.80 6.57 10.48
C LYS A 403 -10.86 5.61 11.21
N ILE A 404 -9.74 6.15 11.70
CA ILE A 404 -8.76 5.42 12.53
C ILE A 404 -8.56 6.20 13.83
N VAL A 405 -8.88 5.58 14.97
CA VAL A 405 -8.56 6.14 16.29
C VAL A 405 -7.18 5.66 16.71
N PHE A 406 -6.31 6.59 17.10
CA PHE A 406 -5.03 6.30 17.76
C PHE A 406 -5.14 6.63 19.24
N ALA A 407 -4.67 5.74 20.11
CA ALA A 407 -4.62 5.96 21.55
C ALA A 407 -3.23 5.56 22.06
N ASN A 408 -2.60 6.38 22.91
CA ASN A 408 -1.27 6.10 23.45
C ASN A 408 -1.26 6.41 24.96
N GLY A 409 -0.50 5.63 25.74
CA GLY A 409 -0.22 5.95 27.15
C GLY A 409 0.87 7.02 27.27
N SER A 410 0.82 7.86 28.31
CA SER A 410 1.82 8.91 28.54
C SER A 410 3.21 8.38 28.85
N GLN A 411 3.33 7.21 29.47
CA GLN A 411 4.59 6.56 29.82
C GLN A 411 4.98 5.41 28.87
N ASP A 412 4.21 5.20 27.80
CA ASP A 412 4.52 4.20 26.78
C ASP A 412 5.73 4.64 25.94
N PRO A 413 6.87 3.91 25.97
CA PRO A 413 8.04 4.26 25.16
C PRO A 413 7.78 4.17 23.64
N TRP A 414 6.76 3.41 23.22
CA TRP A 414 6.40 3.25 21.81
C TRP A 414 5.58 4.42 21.24
N ARG A 415 5.06 5.34 22.06
CA ARG A 415 4.18 6.43 21.60
C ARG A 415 4.78 7.30 20.50
N HIS A 416 6.11 7.39 20.43
CA HIS A 416 6.83 8.17 19.42
C HIS A 416 6.92 7.47 18.05
N ALA A 417 6.64 6.17 17.98
CA ALA A 417 6.40 5.43 16.73
C ALA A 417 4.91 5.43 16.32
N SER A 418 4.03 6.01 17.14
CA SER A 418 2.60 6.13 16.86
C SER A 418 2.22 7.50 16.30
N LYS A 419 1.01 7.61 15.75
CA LYS A 419 0.45 8.90 15.35
C LYS A 419 0.02 9.65 16.62
N GLN A 420 0.60 10.84 16.83
CA GLN A 420 0.26 11.70 17.98
C GLN A 420 -0.52 12.97 17.61
N LYS A 421 -0.47 13.39 16.33
CA LYS A 421 -1.21 14.57 15.85
C LYS A 421 -2.64 14.18 15.48
N SER A 422 -3.60 14.71 16.22
CA SER A 422 -5.02 14.45 15.99
C SER A 422 -5.57 15.21 14.78
N SER A 423 -6.55 14.64 14.11
CA SER A 423 -7.35 15.29 13.05
C SER A 423 -8.77 14.72 13.08
N LYS A 424 -9.71 15.37 12.36
CA LYS A 424 -11.11 14.92 12.34
C LYS A 424 -11.29 13.46 11.91
N GLU A 425 -10.59 13.05 10.85
CA GLU A 425 -10.68 11.69 10.29
C GLU A 425 -9.73 10.69 10.97
N LEU A 426 -8.72 11.19 11.69
CA LEU A 426 -7.71 10.39 12.38
C LEU A 426 -7.51 10.93 13.81
N PRO A 427 -8.51 10.78 14.70
CA PRO A 427 -8.38 11.24 16.07
C PRO A 427 -7.24 10.51 16.77
N SER A 428 -6.42 11.27 17.49
CA SER A 428 -5.30 10.76 18.27
C SER A 428 -5.39 11.25 19.71
N TYR A 429 -5.35 10.31 20.66
CA TYR A 429 -5.49 10.56 22.08
C TYR A 429 -4.24 10.15 22.85
N LEU A 430 -3.90 10.95 23.85
CA LEU A 430 -2.89 10.64 24.85
C LEU A 430 -3.58 10.44 26.19
N ILE A 431 -3.35 9.30 26.82
CA ILE A 431 -3.86 8.97 28.16
C ILE A 431 -2.79 9.41 29.16
N GLU A 432 -2.98 10.58 29.76
CA GLU A 432 -2.05 11.15 30.72
C GLU A 432 -2.32 10.63 32.13
N CYS A 433 -1.46 9.73 32.61
CA CYS A 433 -1.43 9.31 34.01
C CYS A 433 -0.09 8.65 34.39
N SER A 434 0.21 8.59 35.69
CA SER A 434 1.23 7.68 36.22
C SER A 434 0.72 6.25 36.10
N ASN A 435 1.57 5.38 35.57
CA ASN A 435 1.33 3.98 35.22
C ASN A 435 0.50 3.76 33.94
N CYS A 436 0.27 4.81 33.13
CA CYS A 436 -0.31 4.71 31.79
C CYS A 436 0.75 4.27 30.77
N GLY A 437 0.94 2.96 30.66
CA GLY A 437 1.82 2.33 29.67
C GLY A 437 1.12 1.98 28.36
N HIS A 438 1.63 0.94 27.73
CA HIS A 438 1.31 0.47 26.39
C HIS A 438 -0.08 -0.15 26.29
N CYS A 439 -0.94 0.35 25.42
CA CYS A 439 -2.32 -0.12 25.24
C CYS A 439 -3.23 0.02 26.49
N SER A 440 -3.00 1.03 27.34
CA SER A 440 -3.82 1.27 28.54
C SER A 440 -5.32 1.48 28.26
N ASP A 441 -5.71 1.90 27.06
CA ASP A 441 -7.12 1.97 26.65
C ASP A 441 -7.80 0.60 26.62
N LEU A 442 -7.07 -0.46 26.23
CA LEU A 442 -7.58 -1.84 26.18
C LEU A 442 -7.39 -2.60 27.50
N SER A 443 -6.28 -2.33 28.20
CA SER A 443 -5.82 -3.15 29.34
C SER A 443 -5.91 -2.47 30.71
N GLY A 444 -6.32 -1.20 30.78
CA GLY A 444 -6.39 -0.45 32.03
C GLY A 444 -5.05 0.10 32.53
N CYS A 445 -5.02 0.56 33.77
CA CYS A 445 -3.86 1.19 34.40
C CYS A 445 -3.81 0.91 35.92
N PRO A 446 -2.62 0.60 36.49
CA PRO A 446 -1.58 -0.16 35.79
C PRO A 446 -2.20 -1.43 35.20
N GLN A 447 -1.58 -1.97 34.16
CA GLN A 447 -2.14 -3.12 33.46
C GLN A 447 -2.17 -4.32 34.39
N ALA A 448 -3.31 -5.01 34.42
CA ALA A 448 -3.51 -6.20 35.22
C ALA A 448 -4.05 -7.34 34.35
N PRO A 449 -3.41 -8.52 34.38
CA PRO A 449 -3.97 -9.73 33.80
C PRO A 449 -5.39 -9.96 34.32
N SER A 450 -6.32 -10.32 33.44
CA SER A 450 -7.70 -10.72 33.80
C SER A 450 -8.58 -9.66 34.50
N HIS A 451 -8.14 -8.41 34.63
CA HIS A 451 -8.95 -7.30 35.14
C HIS A 451 -9.13 -6.22 34.08
N ILE A 452 -10.37 -6.06 33.59
CA ILE A 452 -10.71 -5.11 32.51
C ILE A 452 -10.31 -3.66 32.84
N GLU A 453 -10.35 -3.29 34.12
CA GLU A 453 -10.01 -1.95 34.60
C GLU A 453 -8.53 -1.76 34.98
N GLY A 454 -7.70 -2.80 34.89
CA GLY A 454 -6.40 -2.80 35.55
C GLY A 454 -6.53 -2.79 37.08
N TYR A 455 -5.45 -2.46 37.79
CA TYR A 455 -5.50 -2.17 39.22
C TYR A 455 -5.75 -0.69 39.47
N SER A 456 -6.91 -0.17 39.07
CA SER A 456 -7.21 1.27 39.03
C SER A 456 -6.90 2.05 40.31
N SER A 457 -6.89 1.42 41.49
CA SER A 457 -6.44 2.03 42.76
C SER A 457 -4.97 2.49 42.75
N ASN A 458 -4.14 1.90 41.92
CA ASN A 458 -2.70 2.18 41.78
C ASN A 458 -2.41 3.05 40.54
N CYS A 459 -3.45 3.55 39.88
CA CYS A 459 -3.34 4.47 38.76
C CYS A 459 -3.56 5.89 39.26
N SER A 460 -2.75 6.86 38.82
CA SER A 460 -2.95 8.25 39.29
C SER A 460 -4.21 8.91 38.74
N SER A 461 -4.76 8.42 37.62
CA SER A 461 -6.03 8.89 37.07
C SER A 461 -6.74 7.82 36.24
N PRO A 462 -7.51 6.93 36.87
CA PRO A 462 -8.42 6.01 36.17
C PRO A 462 -9.43 6.75 35.27
N GLU A 463 -9.80 7.98 35.65
CA GLU A 463 -10.72 8.82 34.89
C GLU A 463 -10.16 9.20 33.52
N ALA A 464 -8.85 9.38 33.38
CA ALA A 464 -8.20 9.64 32.10
C ALA A 464 -8.40 8.47 31.13
N VAL A 465 -8.20 7.23 31.59
CA VAL A 465 -8.44 6.01 30.81
C VAL A 465 -9.91 5.92 30.41
N ASN A 466 -10.83 6.12 31.35
CA ASN A 466 -12.27 6.05 31.11
C ASN A 466 -12.79 7.13 30.15
N LYS A 467 -12.21 8.35 30.21
CA LYS A 467 -12.52 9.43 29.27
C LYS A 467 -12.14 9.04 27.84
N ILE A 468 -10.94 8.49 27.62
CA ILE A 468 -10.51 8.08 26.28
C ILE A 468 -11.32 6.89 25.78
N ARG A 469 -11.62 5.91 26.64
CA ARG A 469 -12.51 4.78 26.32
C ARG A 469 -13.90 5.24 25.87
N LYS A 470 -14.48 6.24 26.54
CA LYS A 470 -15.74 6.86 26.12
C LYS A 470 -15.62 7.49 24.72
N GLN A 471 -14.57 8.26 24.47
CA GLN A 471 -14.34 8.88 23.16
C GLN A 471 -14.14 7.84 22.04
N ILE A 472 -13.41 6.75 22.31
CA ILE A 472 -13.28 5.62 21.38
C ILE A 472 -14.66 5.03 21.09
N ALA A 473 -15.48 4.79 22.11
CA ALA A 473 -16.81 4.25 21.92
C ALA A 473 -17.72 5.21 21.12
N ASP A 474 -17.61 6.53 21.33
CA ASP A 474 -18.38 7.52 20.58
C ASP A 474 -17.99 7.52 19.08
N HIS A 475 -16.70 7.34 18.75
CA HIS A 475 -16.26 7.16 17.35
C HIS A 475 -16.75 5.85 16.75
N ILE A 476 -16.70 4.75 17.49
CA ILE A 476 -17.24 3.45 17.05
C ILE A 476 -18.74 3.59 16.73
N ASP A 477 -19.51 4.20 17.63
CA ASP A 477 -20.95 4.43 17.43
C ASP A 477 -21.22 5.28 16.19
N LEU A 478 -20.52 6.42 16.07
CA LEU A 478 -20.64 7.30 14.93
C LEU A 478 -20.31 6.60 13.60
N TRP A 479 -19.22 5.85 13.54
CA TRP A 479 -18.77 5.22 12.29
C TRP A 479 -19.58 3.98 11.94
N LEU A 480 -20.07 3.22 12.92
CA LEU A 480 -21.04 2.16 12.68
C LEU A 480 -22.37 2.72 12.20
N TYR A 481 -22.85 3.81 12.80
CA TYR A 481 -24.07 4.51 12.37
C TYR A 481 -23.92 5.09 10.97
N GLN A 482 -22.81 5.79 10.71
CA GLN A 482 -22.48 6.28 9.38
C GLN A 482 -22.43 5.11 8.43
N ASN A 483 -21.72 4.01 8.71
CA ASN A 483 -21.66 2.85 7.81
C ASN A 483 -23.05 2.25 7.54
N ALA A 484 -23.91 2.17 8.55
CA ALA A 484 -25.29 1.71 8.40
C ALA A 484 -26.14 2.65 7.53
N LYS A 485 -25.91 3.97 7.60
CA LYS A 485 -26.55 4.98 6.74
C LYS A 485 -25.90 5.14 5.37
N THR A 486 -24.59 5.00 5.28
CA THR A 486 -23.74 5.09 4.08
C THR A 486 -23.57 3.73 3.41
N LYS A 487 -24.33 2.70 3.83
CA LYS A 487 -24.90 1.72 2.91
C LYS A 487 -25.85 2.34 1.87
N ASP A 488 -25.85 3.66 1.78
CA ASP A 488 -25.70 4.37 0.52
C ASP A 488 -24.59 3.77 -0.37
N HIS A 489 -24.84 2.55 -0.86
CA HIS A 489 -24.31 2.05 -2.12
C HIS A 489 -24.92 2.92 -3.22
N ARG A 490 -24.60 4.22 -3.21
CA ARG A 490 -24.96 5.13 -4.29
C ARG A 490 -24.13 4.69 -5.49
N GLN A 491 -24.65 3.66 -6.14
CA GLN A 491 -24.22 3.20 -7.42
C GLN A 491 -24.72 4.24 -8.42
N PHE A 492 -23.82 4.64 -9.30
CA PHE A 492 -24.22 5.36 -10.48
C PHE A 492 -24.26 4.37 -11.63
N LYS A 493 -25.10 4.65 -12.62
CA LYS A 493 -25.14 3.82 -13.82
C LYS A 493 -23.86 4.08 -14.61
N GLN A 494 -22.99 3.09 -14.67
CA GLN A 494 -21.84 3.11 -15.55
C GLN A 494 -22.22 2.52 -16.90
N ARG A 495 -22.06 3.30 -17.96
CA ARG A 495 -22.26 2.84 -19.33
C ARG A 495 -21.05 2.02 -19.77
N TYR A 496 -21.27 0.96 -20.53
CA TYR A 496 -20.20 0.23 -21.20
C TYR A 496 -20.67 -0.23 -22.59
N TYR A 497 -19.71 -0.56 -23.45
CA TYR A 497 -19.97 -1.18 -24.74
C TYR A 497 -19.33 -2.56 -24.78
N GLU A 498 -19.98 -3.50 -25.46
CA GLU A 498 -19.47 -4.85 -25.70
C GLU A 498 -19.43 -5.17 -27.19
N PHE A 499 -18.42 -5.94 -27.60
CA PHE A 499 -18.29 -6.51 -28.93
C PHE A 499 -17.92 -8.00 -28.79
N PRO A 500 -18.93 -8.90 -28.80
CA PRO A 500 -18.74 -10.33 -28.57
C PRO A 500 -18.48 -11.13 -29.85
N ASP A 501 -18.48 -10.52 -31.04
CA ASP A 501 -18.47 -11.21 -32.33
C ASP A 501 -17.26 -12.12 -32.59
N HIS A 502 -16.16 -11.89 -31.87
CA HIS A 502 -14.95 -12.72 -31.96
C HIS A 502 -14.79 -13.65 -30.77
N HIS A 503 -15.72 -13.65 -29.82
CA HIS A 503 -15.63 -14.48 -28.63
C HIS A 503 -15.76 -15.96 -29.00
N ALA A 504 -14.84 -16.78 -28.50
CA ALA A 504 -14.83 -18.21 -28.77
C ALA A 504 -16.19 -18.85 -28.47
N ALA A 505 -16.59 -19.81 -29.30
CA ALA A 505 -17.89 -20.48 -29.19
C ALA A 505 -18.12 -21.01 -27.76
N GLY A 506 -19.30 -20.71 -27.21
CA GLY A 506 -19.65 -21.04 -25.82
C GLY A 506 -19.22 -19.99 -24.78
N GLY A 507 -18.43 -18.98 -25.16
CA GLY A 507 -18.01 -17.85 -24.31
C GLY A 507 -16.73 -18.10 -23.49
N ASP A 508 -16.00 -19.18 -23.80
CA ASP A 508 -14.85 -19.65 -22.99
C ASP A 508 -13.56 -18.85 -23.29
N GLY A 509 -13.57 -18.03 -24.35
CA GLY A 509 -12.43 -17.23 -24.77
C GLY A 509 -12.10 -16.10 -23.79
N PRO A 510 -10.92 -15.47 -23.94
CA PRO A 510 -10.50 -14.36 -23.08
C PRO A 510 -11.42 -13.14 -23.23
N VAL A 511 -11.34 -12.23 -22.25
CA VAL A 511 -12.02 -10.93 -22.27
C VAL A 511 -10.97 -9.82 -22.33
N PHE A 512 -11.08 -8.97 -23.34
CA PHE A 512 -10.23 -7.80 -23.53
C PHE A 512 -10.94 -6.56 -22.99
N LEU A 513 -10.40 -6.00 -21.91
CA LEU A 513 -10.89 -4.80 -21.27
C LEU A 513 -10.18 -3.58 -21.85
N ARG A 514 -10.87 -2.79 -22.66
CA ARG A 514 -10.40 -1.48 -23.14
C ARG A 514 -10.87 -0.39 -22.19
N ILE A 515 -9.96 0.38 -21.63
CA ILE A 515 -10.30 1.51 -20.76
C ILE A 515 -10.60 2.73 -21.65
N CYS A 516 -11.79 3.33 -21.50
CA CYS A 516 -12.07 4.64 -22.09
C CYS A 516 -11.31 5.72 -21.31
N GLY A 517 -10.67 6.65 -22.01
CA GLY A 517 -9.81 7.69 -21.42
C GLY A 517 -10.57 8.98 -21.12
N GLU A 518 -9.93 10.08 -21.51
CA GLU A 518 -10.23 11.48 -21.17
C GLU A 518 -11.43 12.07 -21.95
N GLU A 519 -12.43 11.24 -22.29
CA GLU A 519 -13.59 11.66 -23.10
C GLU A 519 -14.78 10.72 -22.94
N SER A 520 -15.96 11.16 -23.43
CA SER A 520 -17.13 10.30 -23.55
C SER A 520 -16.84 9.11 -24.44
N CYS A 521 -17.19 7.90 -23.99
CA CYS A 521 -16.91 6.72 -24.80
C CYS A 521 -17.96 6.59 -25.91
N ASN A 522 -17.50 6.60 -27.17
CA ASN A 522 -18.35 6.56 -28.37
C ASN A 522 -18.44 5.16 -29.00
N GLY A 523 -18.13 4.12 -28.24
CA GLY A 523 -18.11 2.72 -28.69
C GLY A 523 -16.72 2.10 -28.69
N ILE A 524 -16.62 0.91 -29.27
CA ILE A 524 -15.36 0.18 -29.44
C ILE A 524 -14.77 0.55 -30.80
N PRO A 525 -13.57 1.15 -30.86
CA PRO A 525 -12.95 1.55 -32.12
C PRO A 525 -12.54 0.33 -32.96
N ASN A 526 -12.65 0.46 -34.28
CA ASN A 526 -12.11 -0.51 -35.22
C ASN A 526 -10.60 -0.26 -35.45
N ASP A 527 -9.80 -0.60 -34.45
CA ASP A 527 -8.34 -0.45 -34.46
C ASP A 527 -7.63 -1.81 -34.33
N TYR A 528 -6.32 -1.83 -34.08
CA TYR A 528 -5.57 -3.10 -33.97
C TYR A 528 -6.07 -4.01 -32.83
N LEU A 529 -6.81 -3.49 -31.83
CA LEU A 529 -7.46 -4.31 -30.81
C LEU A 529 -8.47 -5.29 -31.44
N ALA A 530 -9.18 -4.90 -32.49
CA ALA A 530 -10.11 -5.79 -33.19
C ALA A 530 -9.37 -6.97 -33.84
N VAL A 531 -8.17 -6.72 -34.39
CA VAL A 531 -7.29 -7.77 -34.96
C VAL A 531 -6.83 -8.74 -33.87
N LEU A 532 -6.41 -8.21 -32.71
CA LEU A 532 -6.02 -9.03 -31.57
C LEU A 532 -7.21 -9.84 -31.04
N ALA A 533 -8.38 -9.23 -30.88
CA ALA A 533 -9.59 -9.91 -30.41
C ALA A 533 -9.97 -11.08 -31.32
N LYS A 534 -9.92 -10.87 -32.65
CA LYS A 534 -10.11 -11.95 -33.62
C LYS A 534 -9.07 -13.06 -33.50
N LYS A 535 -7.79 -12.72 -33.34
CA LYS A 535 -6.69 -13.70 -33.20
C LYS A 535 -6.87 -14.59 -31.97
N PHE A 536 -7.28 -14.02 -30.85
CA PHE A 536 -7.35 -14.72 -29.56
C PHE A 536 -8.75 -15.25 -29.21
N GLY A 537 -9.74 -15.08 -30.09
CA GLY A 537 -11.11 -15.47 -29.80
C GLY A 537 -11.71 -14.69 -28.62
N ALA A 538 -11.36 -13.40 -28.49
CA ALA A 538 -11.68 -12.59 -27.33
C ALA A 538 -12.97 -11.77 -27.50
N ALA A 539 -13.75 -11.64 -26.42
CA ALA A 539 -14.76 -10.58 -26.32
C ALA A 539 -14.07 -9.26 -25.98
N VAL A 540 -14.53 -8.14 -26.54
CA VAL A 540 -14.03 -6.79 -26.17
C VAL A 540 -15.09 -6.05 -25.39
N VAL A 541 -14.70 -5.51 -24.23
CA VAL A 541 -15.56 -4.64 -23.41
C VAL A 541 -14.87 -3.34 -23.09
N THR A 542 -15.64 -2.26 -23.05
CA THR A 542 -15.12 -0.92 -22.77
C THR A 542 -16.06 -0.16 -21.82
N PRO A 543 -15.76 -0.12 -20.51
CA PRO A 543 -16.52 0.70 -19.57
C PRO A 543 -16.17 2.17 -19.74
N GLU A 544 -17.19 3.03 -19.72
CA GLU A 544 -17.02 4.47 -19.73
C GLU A 544 -16.50 4.95 -18.37
N HIS A 545 -15.53 5.86 -18.42
CA HIS A 545 -14.88 6.39 -17.22
C HIS A 545 -15.86 7.21 -16.38
N ARG A 546 -15.73 7.17 -15.05
CA ARG A 546 -16.54 8.01 -14.15
C ARG A 546 -16.46 9.48 -14.54
N TYR A 547 -17.58 10.18 -14.42
CA TYR A 547 -17.84 11.57 -14.85
C TYR A 547 -17.82 11.84 -16.34
N TYR A 548 -17.17 11.00 -17.16
CA TYR A 548 -17.14 11.20 -18.59
C TYR A 548 -18.43 10.67 -19.25
N GLY A 549 -18.92 11.41 -20.24
CA GLY A 549 -20.13 11.05 -20.98
C GLY A 549 -21.35 10.85 -20.09
N LYS A 550 -21.96 9.66 -20.15
CA LYS A 550 -23.21 9.36 -19.41
C LYS A 550 -22.96 8.74 -18.04
N SER A 551 -21.70 8.50 -17.68
CA SER A 551 -21.31 7.74 -16.50
C SER A 551 -20.93 8.66 -15.33
N SER A 552 -21.84 9.55 -14.92
CA SER A 552 -21.58 10.49 -13.82
C SER A 552 -22.28 10.09 -12.53
N PRO A 553 -21.58 10.09 -11.37
CA PRO A 553 -22.20 9.88 -10.06
C PRO A 553 -22.98 11.08 -9.53
N PHE A 554 -22.84 12.26 -10.14
CA PHE A 554 -23.52 13.48 -9.70
C PHE A 554 -24.10 14.25 -10.88
N GLU A 555 -25.19 14.99 -10.64
CA GLU A 555 -25.85 15.84 -11.62
C GLU A 555 -25.11 17.16 -11.88
N SER A 556 -24.11 17.49 -11.06
CA SER A 556 -23.31 18.72 -11.19
C SER A 556 -21.82 18.48 -10.95
N LEU A 557 -20.98 19.25 -11.65
CA LEU A 557 -19.52 19.15 -11.63
C LEU A 557 -18.86 20.20 -10.73
N THR A 558 -19.42 20.40 -9.54
CA THR A 558 -18.79 21.23 -8.50
C THR A 558 -17.43 20.64 -8.10
N THR A 559 -16.48 21.47 -7.65
CA THR A 559 -15.17 20.98 -7.19
C THR A 559 -15.30 19.90 -6.11
N GLU A 560 -16.24 20.07 -5.18
CA GLU A 560 -16.50 19.08 -4.11
C GLU A 560 -17.00 17.75 -4.68
N ASN A 561 -17.84 17.76 -5.70
CA ASN A 561 -18.26 16.53 -6.37
C ASN A 561 -17.10 15.91 -7.14
N LEU A 562 -16.25 16.71 -7.80
CA LEU A 562 -15.11 16.22 -8.57
C LEU A 562 -14.03 15.54 -7.74
N ARG A 563 -14.01 15.69 -6.40
CA ARG A 563 -13.05 14.96 -5.53
C ARG A 563 -13.06 13.44 -5.72
N PHE A 564 -14.13 12.87 -6.27
CA PHE A 564 -14.23 11.45 -6.58
C PHE A 564 -13.72 11.09 -7.99
N LEU A 565 -13.42 12.08 -8.84
CA LEU A 565 -12.72 11.90 -10.11
C LEU A 565 -11.21 11.79 -9.82
N SER A 566 -10.77 10.57 -9.53
CA SER A 566 -9.35 10.23 -9.34
C SER A 566 -9.03 8.92 -10.02
N SER A 567 -7.77 8.74 -10.40
CA SER A 567 -7.29 7.49 -10.99
C SER A 567 -7.50 6.32 -10.03
N LYS A 568 -7.37 6.55 -8.72
CA LYS A 568 -7.62 5.52 -7.70
C LYS A 568 -9.06 4.99 -7.78
N GLN A 569 -10.04 5.89 -7.80
CA GLN A 569 -11.44 5.50 -7.89
C GLN A 569 -11.77 4.85 -9.23
N ALA A 570 -11.19 5.35 -10.34
CA ALA A 570 -11.34 4.74 -11.65
C ALA A 570 -10.84 3.28 -11.68
N LEU A 571 -9.69 2.99 -11.04
CA LEU A 571 -9.16 1.63 -10.94
C LEU A 571 -10.08 0.69 -10.14
N PHE A 572 -10.72 1.19 -9.06
CA PHE A 572 -11.72 0.42 -8.32
C PHE A 572 -13.01 0.20 -9.13
N ASP A 573 -13.46 1.20 -9.90
CA ASP A 573 -14.59 1.04 -10.81
C ASP A 573 -14.29 -0.04 -11.88
N LEU A 574 -13.06 -0.08 -12.41
CA LEU A 574 -12.64 -1.13 -13.35
C LEU A 574 -12.64 -2.52 -12.72
N ALA A 575 -12.21 -2.65 -11.46
CA ALA A 575 -12.20 -3.92 -10.74
C ALA A 575 -13.63 -4.42 -10.48
N ALA A 576 -14.51 -3.52 -10.05
CA ALA A 576 -15.94 -3.82 -9.86
C ALA A 576 -16.62 -4.18 -11.19
N PHE A 577 -16.34 -3.44 -12.26
CA PHE A 577 -16.87 -3.72 -13.60
C PHE A 577 -16.44 -5.09 -14.12
N ARG A 578 -15.15 -5.43 -13.98
CA ARG A 578 -14.62 -6.74 -14.36
C ARG A 578 -15.40 -7.87 -13.69
N GLN A 579 -15.61 -7.78 -12.37
CA GLN A 579 -16.38 -8.76 -11.62
C GLN A 579 -17.83 -8.84 -12.13
N HIS A 580 -18.51 -7.70 -12.27
CA HIS A 580 -19.88 -7.62 -12.76
C HIS A 580 -20.04 -8.25 -14.16
N TYR A 581 -19.12 -7.96 -15.07
CA TYR A 581 -19.18 -8.51 -16.43
C TYR A 581 -18.89 -10.01 -16.45
N GLN A 582 -17.96 -10.50 -15.62
CA GLN A 582 -17.69 -11.93 -15.49
C GLN A 582 -18.92 -12.69 -14.97
N GLU A 583 -19.60 -12.16 -13.95
CA GLU A 583 -20.85 -12.72 -13.44
C GLU A 583 -21.96 -12.71 -14.50
N THR A 584 -22.06 -11.63 -15.27
CA THR A 584 -23.00 -11.51 -16.39
C THR A 584 -22.73 -12.53 -17.49
N LEU A 585 -21.45 -12.75 -17.85
CA LEU A 585 -21.06 -13.79 -18.81
C LEU A 585 -21.37 -15.19 -18.29
N ASN A 586 -21.08 -15.47 -17.02
CA ASN A 586 -21.37 -16.76 -16.41
C ASN A 586 -22.87 -17.06 -16.43
N ALA A 587 -23.71 -16.06 -16.12
CA ALA A 587 -25.16 -16.17 -16.23
C ALA A 587 -25.62 -16.37 -17.68
N ARG A 588 -25.08 -15.60 -18.63
CA ARG A 588 -25.39 -15.69 -20.07
C ARG A 588 -25.10 -17.09 -20.65
N HIS A 589 -24.09 -17.78 -20.11
CA HIS A 589 -23.66 -19.10 -20.57
C HIS A 589 -24.01 -20.26 -19.60
N ASN A 590 -24.88 -20.04 -18.61
CA ASN A 590 -25.29 -21.05 -17.61
C ASN A 590 -24.11 -21.77 -16.92
N ARG A 591 -23.07 -21.02 -16.55
CA ARG A 591 -21.86 -21.56 -15.91
C ARG A 591 -21.99 -21.63 -14.40
N SER A 592 -21.30 -22.60 -13.79
CA SER A 592 -21.18 -22.71 -12.33
C SER A 592 -20.51 -21.47 -11.73
N SER A 593 -20.91 -21.11 -10.51
CA SER A 593 -20.24 -20.09 -9.71
C SER A 593 -18.75 -20.40 -9.58
N GLY A 594 -17.89 -19.48 -10.01
CA GLY A 594 -16.43 -19.62 -9.94
C GLY A 594 -15.72 -19.86 -11.28
N PHE A 595 -16.44 -20.01 -12.40
CA PHE A 595 -15.79 -19.94 -13.72
C PHE A 595 -15.28 -18.52 -13.98
N ASP A 596 -14.03 -18.40 -14.43
CA ASP A 596 -13.38 -17.11 -14.65
C ASP A 596 -12.67 -17.11 -16.01
N ASN A 597 -13.02 -16.15 -16.87
CA ASN A 597 -12.35 -15.99 -18.16
C ASN A 597 -10.97 -15.35 -17.94
N PRO A 598 -9.96 -15.63 -18.78
CA PRO A 598 -8.72 -14.86 -18.76
C PRO A 598 -8.96 -13.41 -19.21
N TRP A 599 -8.45 -12.43 -18.46
CA TRP A 599 -8.62 -11.00 -18.76
C TRP A 599 -7.32 -10.32 -19.19
N PHE A 600 -7.38 -9.52 -20.25
CA PHE A 600 -6.26 -8.67 -20.69
C PHE A 600 -6.70 -7.21 -20.82
N VAL A 601 -5.91 -6.27 -20.28
CA VAL A 601 -6.31 -4.85 -20.19
C VAL A 601 -5.58 -3.99 -21.20
N PHE A 602 -6.27 -3.04 -21.82
CA PHE A 602 -5.77 -2.16 -22.87
C PHE A 602 -6.11 -0.71 -22.58
N GLY A 603 -5.19 0.19 -22.89
CA GLY A 603 -5.46 1.63 -22.88
C GLY A 603 -4.41 2.43 -23.65
N VAL A 604 -4.78 3.65 -24.05
CA VAL A 604 -3.93 4.64 -24.72
C VAL A 604 -3.83 5.91 -23.88
N SER A 605 -2.71 6.62 -23.84
CA SER A 605 -2.57 7.87 -23.04
C SER A 605 -2.77 7.62 -21.55
N TYR A 606 -3.61 8.43 -20.87
CA TYR A 606 -4.04 8.23 -19.50
C TYR A 606 -4.72 6.87 -19.29
N ALA A 607 -5.53 6.41 -20.24
CA ALA A 607 -6.09 5.06 -20.18
C ALA A 607 -4.98 3.99 -20.25
N GLY A 608 -3.88 4.26 -20.95
CA GLY A 608 -2.67 3.43 -20.94
C GLY A 608 -1.99 3.42 -19.57
N ALA A 609 -1.97 4.55 -18.87
CA ALA A 609 -1.52 4.62 -17.48
C ALA A 609 -2.43 3.81 -16.55
N LEU A 610 -3.76 3.96 -16.66
CA LEU A 610 -4.74 3.15 -15.92
C LEU A 610 -4.58 1.65 -16.21
N SER A 611 -4.30 1.26 -17.45
CA SER A 611 -4.03 -0.13 -17.85
C SER A 611 -2.81 -0.72 -17.13
N ALA A 612 -1.71 0.05 -17.03
CA ALA A 612 -0.53 -0.33 -16.26
C ALA A 612 -0.83 -0.39 -14.75
N TRP A 613 -1.51 0.62 -14.22
CA TRP A 613 -1.84 0.72 -12.80
C TRP A 613 -2.86 -0.32 -12.36
N PHE A 614 -3.78 -0.73 -13.23
CA PHE A 614 -4.71 -1.82 -12.96
C PHE A 614 -3.96 -3.14 -12.78
N ARG A 615 -2.99 -3.43 -13.66
CA ARG A 615 -2.15 -4.63 -13.53
C ARG A 615 -1.24 -4.58 -12.28
N LEU A 616 -0.79 -3.40 -11.89
CA LEU A 616 -0.05 -3.17 -10.64
C LEU A 616 -0.91 -3.41 -9.40
N LYS A 617 -2.14 -2.90 -9.36
CA LYS A 617 -2.99 -2.90 -8.17
C LYS A 617 -3.85 -4.15 -8.03
N PHE A 618 -4.26 -4.74 -9.14
CA PHE A 618 -5.12 -5.91 -9.21
C PHE A 618 -4.52 -7.01 -10.08
N PRO A 619 -3.29 -7.49 -9.73
CA PRO A 619 -2.59 -8.50 -10.52
C PRO A 619 -3.36 -9.83 -10.62
N HIS A 620 -4.24 -10.12 -9.65
CA HIS A 620 -5.08 -11.31 -9.60
C HIS A 620 -6.33 -11.22 -10.49
N LEU A 621 -6.68 -10.03 -11.02
CA LEU A 621 -7.87 -9.84 -11.87
C LEU A 621 -7.57 -9.86 -13.36
N THR A 622 -6.28 -9.88 -13.75
CA THR A 622 -5.85 -9.83 -15.16
C THR A 622 -4.54 -10.56 -15.39
N CYS A 623 -4.44 -11.20 -16.56
CA CYS A 623 -3.26 -11.92 -17.03
C CYS A 623 -2.11 -11.01 -17.44
N GLY A 624 -2.43 -9.81 -17.92
CA GLY A 624 -1.47 -8.84 -18.38
C GLY A 624 -2.15 -7.61 -18.97
N SER A 625 -1.34 -6.61 -19.30
CA SER A 625 -1.88 -5.38 -19.87
C SER A 625 -0.99 -4.76 -20.96
N LEU A 626 -1.63 -4.00 -21.85
CA LEU A 626 -0.99 -3.12 -22.82
C LEU A 626 -1.22 -1.67 -22.39
N ALA A 627 -0.12 -0.98 -22.12
CA ALA A 627 -0.05 0.43 -21.81
C ALA A 627 0.48 1.20 -23.03
N SER A 628 -0.38 1.39 -24.03
CA SER A 628 -0.03 2.10 -25.27
C SER A 628 0.14 3.59 -25.00
N SER A 629 1.32 4.12 -25.28
CA SER A 629 1.72 5.50 -24.96
C SER A 629 1.31 5.90 -23.54
N GLY A 630 1.43 4.94 -22.61
CA GLY A 630 0.92 5.06 -21.25
C GLY A 630 1.72 6.05 -20.43
N VAL A 631 1.11 7.17 -20.06
CA VAL A 631 1.73 8.25 -19.28
C VAL A 631 1.72 7.90 -17.78
N VAL A 632 2.67 7.06 -17.36
CA VAL A 632 2.72 6.55 -15.97
C VAL A 632 3.44 7.49 -15.00
N LEU A 633 4.15 8.50 -15.50
CA LEU A 633 4.92 9.46 -14.70
C LEU A 633 4.19 10.81 -14.61
N SER A 634 3.66 11.15 -13.43
CA SER A 634 3.16 12.49 -13.10
C SER A 634 4.31 13.49 -13.02
N VAL A 635 4.19 14.65 -13.69
CA VAL A 635 5.30 15.61 -13.80
C VAL A 635 4.81 17.05 -13.68
N TYR A 636 5.44 17.81 -12.77
CA TYR A 636 5.15 19.23 -12.54
C TYR A 636 5.77 20.19 -13.56
N ASN A 637 6.96 19.85 -14.06
CA ASN A 637 7.76 20.71 -14.93
C ASN A 637 8.16 19.88 -16.15
N PHE A 638 7.19 19.62 -17.05
CA PHE A 638 7.37 18.66 -18.13
C PHE A 638 7.99 19.30 -19.37
N THR A 639 9.24 19.77 -19.24
CA THR A 639 9.98 20.39 -20.36
C THR A 639 10.32 19.42 -21.49
N ASP A 640 10.46 18.13 -21.18
CA ASP A 640 10.82 17.12 -22.19
C ASP A 640 9.70 16.92 -23.23
N PHE A 641 8.46 17.26 -22.89
CA PHE A 641 7.36 17.33 -23.84
C PHE A 641 7.66 18.32 -24.98
N ASP A 642 8.03 19.56 -24.62
CA ASP A 642 8.30 20.63 -25.59
C ASP A 642 9.58 20.38 -26.38
N LYS A 643 10.63 19.89 -25.71
CA LYS A 643 11.86 19.45 -26.37
C LYS A 643 11.56 18.40 -27.43
N GLN A 644 10.67 17.45 -27.11
CA GLN A 644 10.30 16.42 -28.06
C GLN A 644 9.55 16.95 -29.28
N VAL A 645 8.68 17.93 -29.10
CA VAL A 645 8.03 18.63 -30.22
C VAL A 645 9.09 19.26 -31.13
N GLY A 646 10.07 19.96 -30.54
CA GLY A 646 11.18 20.57 -31.27
C GLY A 646 12.06 19.55 -32.01
N GLU A 647 12.39 18.42 -31.39
CA GLU A 647 13.13 17.32 -32.03
C GLU A 647 12.34 16.71 -33.20
N SER A 648 11.05 16.46 -33.01
CA SER A 648 10.16 15.90 -34.04
C SER A 648 9.96 16.85 -35.23
N ALA A 649 9.99 18.17 -35.00
CA ALA A 649 9.92 19.19 -36.04
C ALA A 649 11.16 19.22 -36.95
N GLY A 650 12.33 18.86 -36.41
CA GLY A 650 13.61 19.06 -37.09
C GLY A 650 14.04 20.53 -37.13
N PRO A 651 15.30 20.81 -37.51
CA PRO A 651 15.94 22.11 -37.27
C PRO A 651 15.26 23.29 -37.99
N GLU A 652 14.89 23.14 -39.27
CA GLU A 652 14.28 24.23 -40.05
C GLU A 652 12.88 24.61 -39.51
N CYS A 653 12.03 23.61 -39.26
CA CYS A 653 10.68 23.84 -38.75
C CYS A 653 10.70 24.34 -37.30
N LYS A 654 11.57 23.77 -36.45
CA LYS A 654 11.78 24.23 -35.08
C LYS A 654 12.18 25.71 -35.03
N ALA A 655 13.12 26.13 -35.87
CA ALA A 655 13.53 27.52 -35.96
C ALA A 655 12.39 28.44 -36.43
N ALA A 656 11.52 27.97 -37.32
CA ALA A 656 10.33 28.71 -37.71
C ALA A 656 9.32 28.84 -36.56
N LEU A 657 9.03 27.76 -35.83
CA LEU A 657 8.15 27.76 -34.66
C LEU A 657 8.66 28.68 -33.55
N GLN A 658 9.96 28.65 -33.25
CA GLN A 658 10.61 29.55 -32.29
C GLN A 658 10.45 31.02 -32.68
N GLU A 659 10.64 31.33 -33.97
CA GLU A 659 10.47 32.68 -34.49
C GLU A 659 9.02 33.15 -34.44
N ILE A 660 8.06 32.28 -34.76
CA ILE A 660 6.62 32.55 -34.62
C ILE A 660 6.27 32.87 -33.17
N THR A 661 6.71 32.03 -32.24
CA THR A 661 6.45 32.24 -30.80
C THR A 661 6.99 33.59 -30.34
N ARG A 662 8.21 33.97 -30.75
CA ARG A 662 8.78 35.30 -30.44
C ARG A 662 7.95 36.43 -31.03
N LEU A 663 7.57 36.34 -32.30
CA LEU A 663 6.80 37.37 -33.01
C LEU A 663 5.40 37.54 -32.41
N VAL A 664 4.71 36.45 -32.09
CA VAL A 664 3.41 36.47 -31.43
C VAL A 664 3.53 37.10 -30.04
N ASP A 665 4.56 36.75 -29.25
CA ASP A 665 4.78 37.35 -27.93
C ASP A 665 5.03 38.86 -27.98
N GLU A 666 5.69 39.35 -29.03
CA GLU A 666 5.90 40.78 -29.27
C GLU A 666 4.61 41.48 -29.71
N GLN A 667 3.88 40.90 -30.67
CA GLN A 667 2.64 41.48 -31.19
C GLN A 667 1.54 41.51 -30.12
N LEU A 668 1.44 40.50 -29.25
CA LEU A 668 0.49 40.47 -28.14
C LEU A 668 0.67 41.63 -27.16
N ARG A 669 1.91 42.15 -26.98
CA ARG A 669 2.16 43.32 -26.13
C ARG A 669 1.63 44.62 -26.73
N LEU A 670 1.46 44.67 -28.05
CA LEU A 670 1.00 45.84 -28.78
C LEU A 670 -0.52 45.82 -28.94
N ASP A 671 -1.07 44.71 -29.42
CA ASP A 671 -2.50 44.54 -29.67
C ASP A 671 -2.93 43.08 -29.48
N SER A 672 -3.24 42.73 -28.22
CA SER A 672 -3.69 41.39 -27.85
C SER A 672 -4.98 40.97 -28.60
N HIS A 673 -5.90 41.91 -28.86
CA HIS A 673 -7.19 41.59 -29.46
C HIS A 673 -7.05 41.20 -30.93
N SER A 674 -6.36 42.02 -31.73
CA SER A 674 -6.18 41.76 -33.17
C SER A 674 -5.35 40.50 -33.42
N VAL A 675 -4.32 40.25 -32.60
CA VAL A 675 -3.51 39.03 -32.72
C VAL A 675 -4.37 37.80 -32.44
N LYS A 676 -5.19 37.80 -31.40
CA LYS A 676 -6.07 36.65 -31.12
C LYS A 676 -7.10 36.42 -32.22
N ALA A 677 -7.68 37.48 -32.77
CA ALA A 677 -8.61 37.41 -33.89
C ALA A 677 -7.97 36.81 -35.16
N LEU A 678 -6.68 37.06 -35.41
CA LEU A 678 -5.96 36.47 -36.55
C LEU A 678 -5.98 34.93 -36.53
N PHE A 679 -5.94 34.35 -35.34
CA PHE A 679 -5.97 32.90 -35.09
C PHE A 679 -7.39 32.34 -34.86
N GLY A 680 -8.43 33.18 -34.91
CA GLY A 680 -9.81 32.78 -34.57
C GLY A 680 -10.00 32.45 -33.09
N ALA A 681 -9.24 33.12 -32.21
CA ALA A 681 -9.21 32.87 -30.77
C ALA A 681 -9.53 34.11 -29.93
N GLU A 682 -10.28 35.07 -30.48
CA GLU A 682 -10.65 36.33 -29.84
C GLU A 682 -11.47 36.16 -28.54
N THR A 683 -12.06 34.98 -28.33
CA THR A 683 -12.78 34.63 -27.10
C THR A 683 -11.85 34.41 -25.90
N LEU A 684 -10.57 34.10 -26.13
CA LEU A 684 -9.56 33.88 -25.08
C LEU A 684 -9.06 35.20 -24.50
N LYS A 685 -9.71 35.67 -23.42
CA LYS A 685 -9.35 36.96 -22.79
C LYS A 685 -7.96 36.95 -22.16
N ASN A 686 -7.53 35.82 -21.60
CA ASN A 686 -6.21 35.68 -20.98
C ASN A 686 -5.14 35.34 -22.03
N ASP A 687 -4.07 36.13 -22.09
CA ASP A 687 -2.96 35.91 -23.03
C ASP A 687 -2.25 34.57 -22.81
N GLY A 688 -2.16 34.09 -21.55
CA GLY A 688 -1.59 32.78 -21.24
C GLY A 688 -2.41 31.64 -21.82
N ASP A 689 -3.75 31.73 -21.78
CA ASP A 689 -4.64 30.71 -22.37
C ASP A 689 -4.49 30.66 -23.88
N PHE A 690 -4.37 31.83 -24.53
CA PHE A 690 -4.09 31.94 -25.96
C PHE A 690 -2.71 31.37 -26.33
N LEU A 691 -1.67 31.67 -25.56
CA LEU A 691 -0.33 31.14 -25.79
C LEU A 691 -0.26 29.62 -25.57
N PHE A 692 -1.00 29.07 -24.60
CA PHE A 692 -1.13 27.64 -24.39
C PHE A 692 -1.85 26.97 -25.56
N PHE A 693 -2.95 27.56 -26.03
CA PHE A 693 -3.69 27.13 -27.23
C PHE A 693 -2.80 27.04 -28.48
N LEU A 694 -1.99 28.08 -28.75
CA LEU A 694 -1.10 28.08 -29.90
C LEU A 694 0.00 27.01 -29.80
N ALA A 695 0.53 26.78 -28.60
CA ALA A 695 1.57 25.78 -28.41
C ALA A 695 1.00 24.35 -28.55
N ASP A 696 -0.21 24.10 -28.07
CA ASP A 696 -0.89 22.81 -28.25
C ASP A 696 -1.26 22.55 -29.72
N ALA A 697 -1.63 23.60 -30.46
CA ALA A 697 -1.88 23.49 -31.90
C ALA A 697 -0.68 22.96 -32.70
N ALA A 698 0.55 23.37 -32.34
CA ALA A 698 1.77 22.80 -32.91
C ALA A 698 1.99 21.37 -32.39
N ALA A 699 1.91 21.16 -31.08
CA ALA A 699 2.20 19.87 -30.45
C ALA A 699 1.30 18.74 -30.99
N ILE A 700 0.02 19.01 -31.22
CA ILE A 700 -0.98 18.03 -31.69
C ILE A 700 -0.65 17.47 -33.07
N ALA A 701 -0.07 18.27 -33.97
CA ALA A 701 0.43 17.75 -35.25
C ALA A 701 1.49 16.67 -35.04
N PHE A 702 2.44 16.86 -34.13
CA PHE A 702 3.47 15.85 -33.86
C PHE A 702 2.92 14.68 -33.05
N GLN A 703 2.13 14.96 -32.01
CA GLN A 703 1.52 13.97 -31.15
C GLN A 703 0.70 12.97 -31.95
N TYR A 704 -0.03 13.38 -32.98
CA TYR A 704 -0.86 12.46 -33.78
C TYR A 704 -0.29 12.16 -35.17
N GLY A 705 1.01 12.38 -35.39
CA GLY A 705 1.71 11.91 -36.58
C GLY A 705 1.40 12.69 -37.88
N ASN A 706 1.07 13.97 -37.77
CA ASN A 706 0.81 14.90 -38.86
C ASN A 706 1.79 16.10 -38.92
N PRO A 707 3.12 15.94 -38.74
CA PRO A 707 4.08 17.05 -38.80
C PRO A 707 4.07 17.78 -40.15
N ASP A 708 3.68 17.09 -41.23
CA ASP A 708 3.60 17.65 -42.58
C ASP A 708 2.44 18.65 -42.75
N ALA A 709 1.49 18.70 -41.82
CA ALA A 709 0.45 19.72 -41.81
C ALA A 709 0.98 21.10 -41.39
N VAL A 710 2.04 21.15 -40.58
CA VAL A 710 2.60 22.40 -40.02
C VAL A 710 3.97 22.74 -40.61
N CYS A 711 4.89 21.78 -40.74
CA CYS A 711 6.28 22.09 -41.05
C CYS A 711 6.55 22.56 -42.49
N PRO A 712 6.11 21.84 -43.54
CA PRO A 712 6.32 22.28 -44.92
C PRO A 712 5.75 23.68 -45.22
N PRO A 713 4.52 24.03 -44.80
CA PRO A 713 4.00 25.39 -44.97
C PRO A 713 4.88 26.46 -44.32
N LEU A 714 5.34 26.24 -43.08
CA LEU A 714 6.17 27.20 -42.35
C LEU A 714 7.57 27.35 -42.96
N ILE A 715 8.20 26.24 -43.34
CA ILE A 715 9.51 26.26 -44.01
C ILE A 715 9.43 27.02 -45.34
N ASN A 716 8.39 26.77 -46.13
CA ASN A 716 8.18 27.45 -47.40
C ASN A 716 7.90 28.95 -47.23
N ALA A 717 7.12 29.33 -46.21
CA ALA A 717 6.87 30.72 -45.88
C ALA A 717 8.17 31.44 -45.48
N LYS A 718 8.99 30.81 -44.63
CA LYS A 718 10.31 31.34 -44.24
C LYS A 718 11.23 31.55 -45.44
N LYS A 719 11.33 30.56 -46.34
CA LYS A 719 12.16 30.62 -47.56
C LYS A 719 11.68 31.67 -48.56
N SER A 720 10.38 31.91 -48.61
CA SER A 720 9.75 32.84 -49.57
C SER A 720 9.54 34.25 -49.02
N GLY A 721 9.99 34.54 -47.78
CA GLY A 721 9.79 35.84 -47.12
C GLY A 721 8.33 36.18 -46.79
N ARG A 722 7.44 35.17 -46.72
CA ARG A 722 6.03 35.36 -46.33
C ARG A 722 5.91 35.44 -44.81
N SER A 723 4.85 36.07 -44.32
CA SER A 723 4.58 36.18 -42.88
C SER A 723 4.42 34.80 -42.24
N LEU A 724 5.34 34.48 -41.31
CA LEU A 724 5.28 33.25 -40.54
C LEU A 724 4.07 33.20 -39.61
N VAL A 725 3.71 34.34 -39.01
CA VAL A 725 2.58 34.45 -38.09
C VAL A 725 1.26 34.21 -38.83
N GLU A 726 1.05 34.82 -40.00
CA GLU A 726 -0.15 34.59 -40.81
C GLU A 726 -0.24 33.16 -41.33
N THR A 727 0.90 32.59 -41.75
CA THR A 727 0.97 31.19 -42.21
C THR A 727 0.60 30.24 -41.07
N TYR A 728 1.11 30.48 -39.86
CA TYR A 728 0.77 29.69 -38.70
C TYR A 728 -0.69 29.86 -38.28
N ALA A 729 -1.21 31.08 -38.33
CA ALA A 729 -2.62 31.35 -38.05
C ALA A 729 -3.55 30.62 -39.03
N GLN A 730 -3.17 30.54 -40.30
CA GLN A 730 -3.90 29.75 -41.29
C GLN A 730 -3.88 28.26 -40.96
N TYR A 731 -2.72 27.70 -40.58
CA TYR A 731 -2.62 26.33 -40.09
C TYR A 731 -3.50 26.07 -38.87
N VAL A 732 -3.49 26.96 -37.88
CA VAL A 732 -4.31 26.83 -36.66
C VAL A 732 -5.79 26.79 -37.01
N LYS A 733 -6.27 27.69 -37.87
CA LYS A 733 -7.68 27.72 -38.29
C LYS A 733 -8.07 26.49 -39.10
N ASP A 734 -7.28 26.13 -40.11
CA ASP A 734 -7.66 25.07 -41.06
C ASP A 734 -7.50 23.67 -40.47
N PHE A 735 -6.38 23.44 -39.79
CA PHE A 735 -6.05 22.12 -39.26
C PHE A 735 -6.52 21.95 -37.82
N TYR A 736 -6.13 22.82 -36.90
CA TYR A 736 -6.36 22.59 -35.47
C TYR A 736 -7.81 22.87 -35.05
N ILE A 737 -8.39 24.00 -35.48
CA ILE A 737 -9.80 24.31 -35.24
C ILE A 737 -10.69 23.52 -36.22
N GLY A 738 -10.40 23.61 -37.52
CA GLY A 738 -11.25 23.04 -38.57
C GLY A 738 -11.21 21.51 -38.64
N ARG A 739 -10.09 20.96 -39.12
CA ARG A 739 -9.98 19.51 -39.41
C ARG A 739 -9.94 18.63 -38.16
N TRP A 740 -9.20 19.05 -37.15
CA TRP A 740 -9.05 18.32 -35.90
C TRP A 740 -10.24 18.54 -34.96
N GLY A 741 -10.90 19.70 -35.06
CA GLY A 741 -12.13 19.98 -34.33
C GLY A 741 -11.92 20.52 -32.92
N THR A 742 -10.77 21.16 -32.63
CA THR A 742 -10.56 21.77 -31.31
C THR A 742 -11.51 22.94 -31.08
N ALA A 743 -12.32 22.85 -30.03
CA ALA A 743 -13.09 23.99 -29.55
C ALA A 743 -12.18 24.99 -28.82
N VAL A 744 -12.04 26.21 -29.34
CA VAL A 744 -11.23 27.28 -28.70
C VAL A 744 -11.65 27.52 -27.25
N SER A 745 -12.95 27.43 -26.95
CA SER A 745 -13.48 27.61 -25.59
C SER A 745 -12.93 26.62 -24.57
N SER A 746 -12.41 25.46 -24.99
CA SER A 746 -11.78 24.48 -24.07
C SER A 746 -10.54 25.01 -23.35
N TYR A 747 -9.93 26.08 -23.86
CA TYR A 747 -8.79 26.79 -23.27
C TYR A 747 -9.20 27.97 -22.39
N ASP A 748 -10.47 28.39 -22.43
CA ASP A 748 -10.96 29.54 -21.68
C ASP A 748 -11.21 29.15 -20.20
N GLN A 749 -10.50 29.79 -19.28
CA GLN A 749 -10.70 29.59 -17.84
C GLN A 749 -12.13 29.88 -17.38
N GLU A 750 -12.88 30.78 -18.03
CA GLU A 750 -14.29 31.03 -17.71
C GLU A 750 -15.20 29.89 -18.20
N TYR A 751 -14.89 29.28 -19.34
CA TYR A 751 -15.56 28.07 -19.79
C TYR A 751 -15.29 26.91 -18.83
N LEU A 752 -14.03 26.73 -18.39
CA LEU A 752 -13.66 25.67 -17.45
C LEU A 752 -14.33 25.80 -16.09
N LYS A 753 -14.87 26.97 -15.71
CA LYS A 753 -15.65 27.17 -14.46
C LYS A 753 -17.09 26.66 -14.54
N LYS A 754 -17.62 26.37 -15.74
CA LYS A 754 -18.99 25.88 -15.90
C LYS A 754 -19.16 24.53 -15.23
N MET A 755 -20.23 24.36 -14.45
CA MET A 755 -20.47 23.16 -13.64
C MET A 755 -21.62 22.27 -14.16
N THR A 756 -22.17 22.60 -15.33
CA THR A 756 -23.18 21.82 -16.05
C THR A 756 -22.57 20.58 -16.68
N LEU A 757 -23.37 19.55 -17.00
CA LEU A 757 -22.89 18.27 -17.55
C LEU A 757 -22.62 18.30 -19.08
N ASP A 758 -23.10 19.31 -19.80
CA ASP A 758 -22.96 19.41 -21.26
C ASP A 758 -21.55 19.86 -21.67
N ASP A 759 -20.87 19.05 -22.50
CA ASP A 759 -19.54 19.30 -23.08
C ASP A 759 -18.45 19.61 -22.03
N THR A 760 -18.07 18.59 -21.24
CA THR A 760 -17.32 18.79 -19.99
C THR A 760 -15.97 18.09 -19.91
N SER A 761 -15.58 17.31 -20.92
CA SER A 761 -14.34 16.52 -20.91
C SER A 761 -13.12 17.36 -20.53
N TYR A 762 -13.05 18.62 -20.98
CA TYR A 762 -11.96 19.53 -20.64
C TYR A 762 -11.94 19.96 -19.18
N ARG A 763 -13.08 20.31 -18.55
CA ARG A 763 -13.12 20.62 -17.12
C ARG A 763 -12.72 19.40 -16.29
N LEU A 764 -13.20 18.22 -16.66
CA LEU A 764 -12.88 16.96 -15.99
C LEU A 764 -11.39 16.63 -16.10
N TRP A 765 -10.82 16.74 -17.30
CA TRP A 765 -9.40 16.53 -17.54
C TRP A 765 -8.54 17.53 -16.75
N TRP A 766 -8.88 18.82 -16.82
CA TRP A 766 -8.18 19.85 -16.05
C TRP A 766 -8.29 19.63 -14.54
N PHE A 767 -9.40 19.08 -14.04
CA PHE A 767 -9.50 18.72 -12.63
C PHE A 767 -8.49 17.62 -12.27
N GLN A 768 -8.35 16.57 -13.08
CA GLN A 768 -7.36 15.51 -12.84
C GLN A 768 -5.92 16.02 -12.94
N VAL A 769 -5.65 16.87 -13.93
CA VAL A 769 -4.39 17.61 -14.06
C VAL A 769 -4.08 18.42 -12.79
N CYS A 770 -5.06 19.17 -12.29
CA CYS A 770 -4.90 20.04 -11.12
C CYS A 770 -4.95 19.33 -9.78
N SER A 771 -5.43 18.09 -9.69
CA SER A 771 -5.59 17.36 -8.42
C SER A 771 -4.66 16.16 -8.26
N GLU A 772 -4.14 15.60 -9.36
CA GLU A 772 -3.41 14.33 -9.32
C GLU A 772 -2.16 14.35 -10.20
N VAL A 773 -2.29 14.52 -11.52
CA VAL A 773 -1.22 14.15 -12.45
C VAL A 773 -0.25 15.28 -12.83
N ALA A 774 -0.67 16.54 -12.65
CA ALA A 774 0.00 17.74 -13.15
C ALA A 774 0.19 17.76 -14.68
N TYR A 775 1.08 16.94 -15.24
CA TYR A 775 1.38 16.92 -16.69
C TYR A 775 1.57 18.31 -17.30
N PHE A 776 2.12 19.26 -16.55
CA PHE A 776 2.22 20.65 -16.99
C PHE A 776 3.28 20.76 -18.09
N GLN A 777 2.81 20.98 -19.31
CA GLN A 777 3.65 21.17 -20.49
C GLN A 777 4.22 22.59 -20.44
N VAL A 778 5.51 22.69 -20.16
CA VAL A 778 6.15 23.98 -19.87
C VAL A 778 7.35 24.21 -20.77
N ALA A 779 7.57 25.48 -21.09
CA ALA A 779 8.70 25.90 -21.91
C ALA A 779 10.04 25.59 -21.19
N PRO A 780 10.99 24.88 -21.82
CA PRO A 780 12.36 24.80 -21.29
C PRO A 780 13.01 26.18 -21.25
N GLN A 781 13.97 26.38 -20.33
CA GLN A 781 14.67 27.66 -20.17
C GLN A 781 15.35 28.14 -21.46
N ASN A 782 15.91 27.20 -22.22
CA ASN A 782 16.54 27.44 -23.52
C ASN A 782 15.88 26.53 -24.55
N ASP A 783 15.86 26.98 -25.81
CA ASP A 783 15.51 26.15 -26.97
C ASP A 783 14.04 25.66 -27.01
N SER A 784 13.12 26.42 -26.41
CA SER A 784 11.67 26.17 -26.37
C SER A 784 10.99 26.56 -27.69
N VAL A 785 10.06 25.73 -28.19
CA VAL A 785 9.13 26.13 -29.28
C VAL A 785 7.88 26.84 -28.75
N ARG A 786 7.65 26.75 -27.43
CA ARG A 786 6.55 27.40 -26.70
C ARG A 786 6.98 28.69 -26.02
N SER A 787 6.03 29.60 -25.77
CA SER A 787 6.32 30.85 -25.05
C SER A 787 6.82 30.58 -23.63
N PRO A 788 7.86 31.27 -23.14
CA PRO A 788 8.36 31.15 -21.76
C PRO A 788 7.33 31.58 -20.71
N LYS A 789 6.23 32.25 -21.11
CA LYS A 789 5.11 32.57 -20.23
C LYS A 789 4.26 31.35 -19.87
N ILE A 790 4.41 30.24 -20.60
CA ILE A 790 3.77 28.96 -20.26
C ILE A 790 4.73 28.17 -19.37
N ASP A 791 4.79 28.57 -18.11
CA ASP A 791 5.58 27.94 -17.07
C ASP A 791 4.68 27.19 -16.06
N THR A 792 5.29 26.62 -15.03
CA THR A 792 4.55 25.95 -13.95
C THR A 792 3.59 26.91 -13.23
N ARG A 793 3.93 28.20 -13.15
CA ARG A 793 3.09 29.20 -12.47
C ARG A 793 1.80 29.45 -13.22
N TYR A 794 1.84 29.54 -14.56
CA TYR A 794 0.63 29.62 -15.38
C TYR A 794 -0.37 28.51 -15.06
N HIS A 795 0.09 27.26 -15.00
CA HIS A 795 -0.75 26.10 -14.73
C HIS A 795 -1.31 26.11 -13.30
N LEU A 796 -0.49 26.43 -12.30
CA LEU A 796 -0.93 26.55 -10.90
C LEU A 796 -1.96 27.67 -10.72
N ASP A 797 -1.76 28.80 -11.41
CA ASP A 797 -2.71 29.91 -11.40
C ASP A 797 -4.04 29.52 -12.06
N LEU A 798 -4.01 28.75 -13.17
CA LEU A 798 -5.21 28.17 -13.77
C LEU A 798 -5.93 27.26 -12.79
N CYS A 799 -5.24 26.30 -12.17
CA CYS A 799 -5.83 25.37 -11.20
C CYS A 799 -6.53 26.10 -10.05
N ARG A 800 -5.85 27.08 -9.45
CA ARG A 800 -6.39 27.89 -8.36
C ARG A 800 -7.62 28.69 -8.79
N LYS A 801 -7.58 29.33 -9.98
CA LYS A 801 -8.68 30.18 -10.47
C LYS A 801 -9.92 29.37 -10.86
N VAL A 802 -9.75 28.17 -11.40
CA VAL A 802 -10.85 27.33 -11.91
C VAL A 802 -11.47 26.47 -10.80
N PHE A 803 -10.66 25.92 -9.90
CA PHE A 803 -11.12 24.93 -8.90
C PHE A 803 -11.09 25.43 -7.45
N GLY A 804 -10.39 26.53 -7.16
CA GLY A 804 -10.27 27.12 -5.83
C GLY A 804 -8.99 26.74 -5.09
N GLU A 805 -8.79 27.34 -3.91
CA GLU A 805 -7.64 27.03 -3.05
C GLU A 805 -7.70 25.59 -2.53
N GLY A 806 -6.56 24.89 -2.59
CA GLY A 806 -6.41 23.51 -2.10
C GLY A 806 -6.52 22.42 -3.16
N VAL A 807 -6.80 22.76 -4.42
CA VAL A 807 -6.76 21.81 -5.54
C VAL A 807 -5.42 21.96 -6.28
N TYR A 808 -4.42 21.24 -5.78
CA TYR A 808 -3.07 21.20 -6.35
C TYR A 808 -2.60 19.75 -6.47
N PRO A 809 -1.85 19.38 -7.53
CA PRO A 809 -1.50 18.00 -7.76
C PRO A 809 -0.37 17.56 -6.81
N ASP A 810 -0.51 16.41 -6.17
CA ASP A 810 0.60 15.80 -5.44
C ASP A 810 1.31 14.78 -6.33
N VAL A 811 2.18 15.27 -7.23
CA VAL A 811 2.88 14.41 -8.18
C VAL A 811 3.81 13.43 -7.48
N PHE A 812 4.35 13.78 -6.31
CA PHE A 812 5.19 12.89 -5.52
C PHE A 812 4.34 11.72 -5.03
N MET A 813 3.20 11.98 -4.42
CA MET A 813 2.30 10.93 -3.94
C MET A 813 1.70 10.11 -5.08
N THR A 814 1.43 10.72 -6.23
CA THR A 814 0.90 10.01 -7.40
C THR A 814 1.95 9.07 -8.00
N ASN A 815 3.16 9.56 -8.28
CA ASN A 815 4.27 8.73 -8.73
C ASN A 815 4.66 7.69 -7.71
N LEU A 816 4.52 8.00 -6.43
CA LEU A 816 4.78 7.05 -5.38
C LEU A 816 3.75 5.91 -5.40
N TYR A 817 2.48 6.26 -5.45
CA TYR A 817 1.40 5.29 -5.38
C TYR A 817 1.40 4.38 -6.61
N TYR A 818 1.76 4.90 -7.78
CA TYR A 818 1.73 4.16 -9.05
C TYR A 818 3.09 3.74 -9.62
N GLY A 819 4.19 4.18 -9.01
CA GLY A 819 5.58 3.82 -9.35
C GLY A 819 6.25 4.67 -10.44
N GLY A 820 5.54 5.58 -11.10
CA GLY A 820 6.11 6.38 -12.20
C GLY A 820 6.67 5.49 -13.31
N THR A 821 7.83 5.86 -13.87
CA THR A 821 8.58 5.01 -14.82
C THR A 821 9.25 3.78 -14.17
N ARG A 822 9.27 3.71 -12.83
CA ARG A 822 9.81 2.60 -12.02
C ARG A 822 8.70 1.72 -11.44
N ILE A 823 7.60 1.56 -12.18
CA ILE A 823 6.49 0.71 -11.80
C ILE A 823 6.97 -0.69 -11.38
N ALA A 824 6.57 -1.13 -10.19
CA ALA A 824 6.94 -2.42 -9.59
C ALA A 824 5.83 -3.45 -9.85
N ALA A 825 5.65 -3.83 -11.11
CA ALA A 825 4.65 -4.78 -11.57
C ALA A 825 5.28 -5.82 -12.52
N SER A 826 4.46 -6.72 -13.04
CA SER A 826 4.84 -7.70 -14.07
C SER A 826 3.75 -7.83 -15.12
N LYS A 827 4.10 -8.38 -16.28
CA LYS A 827 3.19 -8.64 -17.40
C LYS A 827 2.52 -7.37 -17.93
N ILE A 828 3.30 -6.33 -18.19
CA ILE A 828 2.84 -5.06 -18.80
C ILE A 828 3.68 -4.74 -20.02
N VAL A 829 3.05 -4.65 -21.20
CA VAL A 829 3.71 -4.16 -22.42
C VAL A 829 3.56 -2.65 -22.50
N PHE A 830 4.67 -1.92 -22.63
CA PHE A 830 4.68 -0.49 -22.93
C PHE A 830 5.08 -0.25 -24.38
N THR A 831 4.39 0.66 -25.06
CA THR A 831 4.69 1.04 -26.44
C THR A 831 4.64 2.56 -26.58
N ASN A 832 5.54 3.14 -27.37
CA ASN A 832 5.59 4.58 -27.61
C ASN A 832 5.97 4.87 -29.06
N GLY A 833 5.39 5.91 -29.65
CA GLY A 833 5.84 6.45 -30.94
C GLY A 833 7.12 7.27 -30.79
N SER A 834 8.02 7.25 -31.77
CA SER A 834 9.25 8.05 -31.71
C SER A 834 9.04 9.56 -31.84
N GLN A 835 7.90 10.02 -32.34
CA GLN A 835 7.55 11.43 -32.40
C GLN A 835 6.52 11.85 -31.35
N ASP A 836 6.06 10.91 -30.52
CA ASP A 836 5.13 11.18 -29.43
C ASP A 836 5.80 12.02 -28.33
N PRO A 837 5.33 13.26 -28.07
CA PRO A 837 5.88 14.11 -27.01
C PRO A 837 5.58 13.57 -25.60
N TRP A 838 4.57 12.71 -25.43
CA TRP A 838 4.24 12.10 -24.15
C TRP A 838 5.15 10.92 -23.76
N ARG A 839 5.99 10.40 -24.67
CA ARG A 839 6.80 9.21 -24.40
C ARG A 839 7.75 9.36 -23.20
N HIS A 840 8.14 10.60 -22.89
CA HIS A 840 9.01 10.92 -21.74
C HIS A 840 8.31 10.79 -20.40
N ALA A 841 6.96 10.79 -20.38
CA ALA A 841 6.16 10.41 -19.23
C ALA A 841 5.82 8.91 -19.19
N SER A 842 6.30 8.11 -20.15
CA SER A 842 6.09 6.67 -20.22
C SER A 842 7.31 5.87 -19.74
N LYS A 843 7.11 4.57 -19.47
CA LYS A 843 8.22 3.64 -19.19
C LYS A 843 8.95 3.31 -20.49
N GLN A 844 10.18 3.78 -20.64
CA GLN A 844 11.03 3.52 -21.81
C GLN A 844 12.05 2.41 -21.60
N LYS A 845 12.42 2.11 -20.35
CA LYS A 845 13.39 1.05 -20.04
C LYS A 845 12.69 -0.31 -20.00
N SER A 846 13.04 -1.18 -20.94
CA SER A 846 12.53 -2.55 -21.03
C SER A 846 13.09 -3.45 -19.92
N SER A 847 12.28 -4.40 -19.44
CA SER A 847 12.68 -5.54 -18.62
C SER A 847 11.93 -6.79 -19.09
N GLU A 848 12.37 -7.98 -18.66
CA GLU A 848 11.77 -9.26 -19.08
C GLU A 848 10.25 -9.30 -18.86
N ASP A 849 9.79 -8.96 -17.65
CA ASP A 849 8.37 -8.94 -17.31
C ASP A 849 7.62 -7.66 -17.70
N MET A 850 8.32 -6.62 -18.19
CA MET A 850 7.70 -5.35 -18.60
C MET A 850 8.40 -4.80 -19.84
N PRO A 851 8.18 -5.42 -21.00
CA PRO A 851 8.83 -5.00 -22.23
C PRO A 851 8.37 -3.59 -22.61
N SER A 852 9.32 -2.77 -23.09
CA SER A 852 9.04 -1.43 -23.60
C SER A 852 9.59 -1.25 -25.00
N TYR A 853 8.73 -0.83 -25.94
CA TYR A 853 9.07 -0.67 -27.35
C TYR A 853 8.87 0.77 -27.82
N ILE A 854 9.84 1.29 -28.56
CA ILE A 854 9.74 2.59 -29.25
C ILE A 854 9.69 2.33 -30.76
N MET A 855 8.57 2.71 -31.39
CA MET A 855 8.37 2.60 -32.83
C MET A 855 9.07 3.78 -33.52
N LYS A 856 10.26 3.54 -34.06
CA LYS A 856 11.08 4.55 -34.73
C LYS A 856 10.62 4.77 -36.16
N CYS A 857 9.84 5.82 -36.38
CA CYS A 857 9.49 6.29 -37.73
C CYS A 857 9.07 7.78 -37.72
N ARG A 858 9.30 8.49 -38.82
CA ARG A 858 8.56 9.72 -39.18
C ARG A 858 7.08 9.39 -39.29
N ASN A 859 6.26 10.16 -38.59
CA ASN A 859 4.82 10.05 -38.40
C ASN A 859 4.36 9.00 -37.36
N CYS A 860 5.29 8.40 -36.59
CA CYS A 860 4.95 7.56 -35.43
C CYS A 860 4.64 8.42 -34.20
N GLY A 861 3.37 8.82 -34.05
CA GLY A 861 2.85 9.56 -32.90
C GLY A 861 2.31 8.69 -31.75
N HIS A 862 1.47 9.29 -30.93
CA HIS A 862 0.82 8.78 -29.74
C HIS A 862 -0.23 7.71 -30.07
N GLY A 863 -0.05 6.48 -29.56
CA GLY A 863 -0.96 5.35 -29.82
C GLY A 863 -0.77 4.67 -31.18
N THR A 864 0.39 4.85 -31.82
CA THR A 864 0.70 4.30 -33.17
C THR A 864 0.55 2.78 -33.27
N ASP A 865 0.87 2.05 -32.21
CA ASP A 865 0.75 0.58 -32.17
C ASP A 865 -0.70 0.11 -32.39
N LEU A 866 -1.68 0.85 -31.87
CA LEU A 866 -3.10 0.53 -32.06
C LEU A 866 -3.70 1.20 -33.30
N ARG A 867 -3.25 2.42 -33.65
CA ARG A 867 -3.91 3.28 -34.66
C ARG A 867 -3.22 3.35 -36.04
N GLY A 868 -2.04 2.73 -36.20
CA GLY A 868 -1.27 2.77 -37.45
C GLY A 868 -0.46 4.05 -37.63
N CYS A 869 0.20 4.19 -38.79
CA CYS A 869 1.14 5.29 -39.07
C CYS A 869 1.01 5.81 -40.53
N PRO A 870 0.97 7.15 -40.74
CA PRO A 870 0.30 8.08 -39.83
C PRO A 870 -1.11 7.57 -39.53
N GLN A 871 -1.66 8.02 -38.41
CA GLN A 871 -2.98 7.57 -37.99
C GLN A 871 -4.03 8.06 -38.98
N LEU A 872 -4.84 7.14 -39.51
CA LEU A 872 -5.99 7.46 -40.34
C LEU A 872 -7.27 6.92 -39.68
N PRO A 873 -8.33 7.75 -39.56
CA PRO A 873 -9.63 7.25 -39.15
C PRO A 873 -10.06 6.08 -40.04
N SER A 874 -10.51 4.98 -39.43
CA SER A 874 -11.08 3.82 -40.12
C SER A 874 -10.12 2.95 -40.94
N ARG A 875 -8.79 3.17 -40.87
CA ARG A 875 -7.78 2.26 -41.43
C ARG A 875 -6.81 1.77 -40.35
N ILE A 876 -6.90 0.48 -40.00
CA ILE A 876 -6.08 -0.15 -38.95
C ILE A 876 -4.57 -0.01 -39.20
N GLU A 877 -4.15 -0.03 -40.46
CA GLU A 877 -2.73 0.14 -40.85
C GLU A 877 -2.28 1.60 -40.90
N GLY A 878 -3.21 2.57 -40.81
CA GLY A 878 -2.93 3.98 -41.09
C GLY A 878 -2.77 4.23 -42.60
N ASP A 879 -1.82 5.11 -42.95
CA ASP A 879 -1.37 5.32 -44.34
C ASP A 879 0.09 4.87 -44.53
N PRO A 880 0.34 3.58 -44.79
CA PRO A 880 1.70 3.07 -44.95
C PRO A 880 2.54 3.85 -45.99
N SER A 881 1.90 4.46 -47.00
CA SER A 881 2.60 5.24 -48.04
C SER A 881 3.20 6.56 -47.53
N ASN A 882 2.64 7.10 -46.43
CA ASN A 882 3.10 8.33 -45.77
C ASN A 882 3.78 8.05 -44.43
N CYS A 883 4.15 6.80 -44.17
CA CYS A 883 4.92 6.40 -43.01
C CYS A 883 6.33 6.00 -43.43
N SER A 884 7.35 6.56 -42.77
CA SER A 884 8.75 6.23 -43.16
C SER A 884 9.19 4.81 -42.81
N SER A 885 8.49 4.11 -41.92
CA SER A 885 8.73 2.70 -41.63
C SER A 885 7.47 2.02 -41.07
N PRO A 886 6.56 1.57 -41.96
CA PRO A 886 5.43 0.72 -41.57
C PRO A 886 5.89 -0.58 -40.88
N GLU A 887 7.08 -1.08 -41.24
CA GLU A 887 7.66 -2.31 -40.70
C GLU A 887 7.91 -2.20 -39.19
N ALA A 888 8.31 -1.02 -38.70
CA ALA A 888 8.51 -0.78 -37.27
C ALA A 888 7.22 -1.01 -36.46
N VAL A 889 6.09 -0.51 -36.97
CA VAL A 889 4.77 -0.71 -36.35
C VAL A 889 4.37 -2.19 -36.40
N SER A 890 4.53 -2.83 -37.57
CA SER A 890 4.20 -4.25 -37.74
C SER A 890 5.03 -5.17 -36.83
N THR A 891 6.29 -4.83 -36.57
CA THR A 891 7.20 -5.59 -35.71
C THR A 891 6.76 -5.51 -34.25
N VAL A 892 6.46 -4.31 -33.75
CA VAL A 892 5.96 -4.13 -32.39
C VAL A 892 4.61 -4.80 -32.20
N ARG A 893 3.71 -4.73 -33.19
CA ARG A 893 2.44 -5.47 -33.20
C ARG A 893 2.60 -6.98 -33.04
N LYS A 894 3.57 -7.59 -33.74
CA LYS A 894 3.91 -9.01 -33.56
C LYS A 894 4.41 -9.32 -32.15
N GLN A 895 5.25 -8.45 -31.58
CA GLN A 895 5.74 -8.59 -30.20
C GLN A 895 4.60 -8.51 -29.18
N ILE A 896 3.69 -7.52 -29.31
CA ILE A 896 2.49 -7.40 -28.47
C ILE A 896 1.69 -8.71 -28.50
N ALA A 897 1.41 -9.23 -29.70
CA ALA A 897 0.66 -10.46 -29.84
C ALA A 897 1.38 -11.68 -29.23
N SER A 898 2.72 -11.73 -29.28
CA SER A 898 3.49 -12.81 -28.63
C SER A 898 3.40 -12.75 -27.11
N HIS A 899 3.45 -11.56 -26.51
CA HIS A 899 3.31 -11.38 -25.06
C HIS A 899 1.89 -11.72 -24.58
N ILE A 900 0.87 -11.31 -25.33
CA ILE A 900 -0.53 -11.67 -25.03
C ILE A 900 -0.70 -13.19 -25.04
N ASP A 901 -0.20 -13.88 -26.08
CA ASP A 901 -0.28 -15.33 -26.20
C ASP A 901 0.38 -16.06 -25.01
N LEU A 902 1.60 -15.64 -24.67
CA LEU A 902 2.35 -16.20 -23.53
C LEU A 902 1.63 -15.98 -22.20
N TRP A 903 1.12 -14.78 -21.93
CA TRP A 903 0.53 -14.49 -20.63
C TRP A 903 -0.89 -15.03 -20.47
N LEU A 904 -1.64 -15.14 -21.57
CA LEU A 904 -2.93 -15.84 -21.56
C LEU A 904 -2.75 -17.35 -21.32
N SER A 905 -1.74 -17.99 -21.92
CA SER A 905 -1.49 -19.42 -21.71
C SER A 905 -1.09 -19.73 -20.26
N GLN A 906 -0.29 -18.87 -19.64
CA GLN A 906 0.08 -18.97 -18.22
C GLN A 906 -1.11 -18.76 -17.26
N CYS A 907 -2.17 -18.12 -17.72
CA CYS A 907 -3.39 -17.89 -16.94
C CYS A 907 -4.36 -19.09 -16.94
N GLN A 908 -4.24 -20.00 -17.91
CA GLN A 908 -5.23 -21.05 -18.18
C GLN A 908 -4.96 -22.40 -17.47
N GLY A 909 -4.27 -22.42 -16.31
CA GLY A 909 -4.03 -23.64 -15.52
C GLY A 909 -5.32 -24.34 -15.00
N PRO A 910 -5.31 -25.67 -14.76
CA PRO A 910 -6.40 -26.58 -15.14
C PRO A 910 -7.62 -26.55 -14.21
N ALA A 911 -8.66 -25.82 -14.60
CA ALA A 911 -10.03 -26.00 -14.12
C ALA A 911 -10.83 -27.04 -14.94
N ARG A 912 -10.16 -27.85 -15.77
CA ARG A 912 -10.77 -28.94 -16.56
C ARG A 912 -10.16 -30.30 -16.22
N SER A 913 -10.60 -30.93 -15.13
CA SER A 913 -10.75 -32.39 -15.05
C SER A 913 -11.40 -32.80 -13.73
N GLY A 914 -12.74 -32.95 -13.74
CA GLY A 914 -13.37 -33.92 -12.87
C GLY A 914 -13.15 -35.31 -13.47
N SER A 915 -12.13 -36.03 -13.00
CA SER A 915 -12.14 -37.48 -12.78
C SER A 915 -10.74 -37.94 -12.37
N TRP A 916 -10.67 -38.59 -11.22
CA TRP A 916 -9.49 -39.31 -10.77
C TRP A 916 -9.13 -40.45 -11.73
N SER A 917 -7.88 -40.54 -12.18
CA SER A 917 -7.14 -41.80 -12.29
C SER A 917 -5.66 -41.54 -12.58
N LEU A 918 -4.82 -42.27 -11.84
CA LEU A 918 -3.36 -42.23 -11.81
C LEU A 918 -2.71 -42.73 -13.11
N GLY A 919 -1.54 -42.20 -13.44
CA GLY A 919 -0.62 -42.83 -14.41
C GLY A 919 0.49 -41.93 -14.94
N CYS A 920 1.52 -41.66 -14.14
CA CYS A 920 2.87 -41.40 -14.66
C CYS A 920 3.50 -42.76 -15.04
N PRO A 921 4.39 -42.82 -16.06
CA PRO A 921 5.79 -42.55 -15.76
C PRO A 921 6.56 -41.75 -16.83
N VAL A 922 7.46 -40.95 -16.28
CA VAL A 922 8.64 -40.33 -16.86
C VAL A 922 9.54 -41.38 -17.51
N THR A 923 10.03 -41.12 -18.72
CA THR A 923 11.36 -41.59 -19.16
C THR A 923 12.02 -40.51 -20.02
N HIS A 924 13.07 -39.89 -19.48
CA HIS A 924 14.14 -39.28 -20.28
C HIS A 924 15.45 -39.92 -19.79
N GLN A 925 16.09 -40.68 -20.67
CA GLN A 925 17.52 -40.98 -20.63
C GLN A 925 18.17 -40.23 -21.78
N HIS A 926 19.19 -39.44 -21.42
CA HIS A 926 20.20 -38.76 -22.25
C HIS A 926 19.76 -37.70 -23.26
#